data_AF-A0A7V1M4X7-F1
#
_entry.id   AF-A0A7V1M4X7-F1
#
_cell.length_a   1.000
_cell.length_b   1.000
_cell.length_c   1.000
_cell.angle_alpha   90.00
_cell.angle_beta   90.00
_cell.angle_gamma   90.00
#
_symmetry.space_group_name_H-M   'P 1'
#
loop_
_entity.id
_entity.type
_entity.pdbx_description
1 polymer ?
#
loop_
_entity_poly.entity_id
_entity_poly.type
_entity_poly.pdbx_seq_one_letter_code
_entity_poly.pdbx_strand_id
1 'polypeptide(L)'
;MIRENAKTVIWISPATSGRQLVRQSLPLPAGFLREGQSLLVSDGKNHVPASVRVLTQHPRDGSVRRAMVTFVYTFESTEPVRFMLTPVAEKSTSRLSFPATVRVSGEKVTIAYEGGARLTAHLLAPPRSTSEPARVETVEENAHFLWQRVILPDPQWARIIEVRADVLGCVLVVAHLQRNLSGDGYAPPFGWEIRWGRAPTDVRLQQEATVTPISTTLVVHSFRSGQGSVLFAGDYRLYHPAAPFKRRGQAEAWRDSSGTLGYRYWRCTVDEKVPMQESAWRRAEFVVSPSTLPALKPTLQYPQSLRVDPRLWRELYEIEPLPALPPELEKTVRYHHEAILRSVATGDDWGNITGYSEDSPHGDVFGMNRLNHCPAIFEEAYRSGDPRLLETALLWCQNFADLSIWWGEKDRGGTRYPNILLIEKTPHDDNRSFMWRSNSAVNFCTKGFDAFYLAYEETGDPRMREVLEAQVAYASQSVHAHQGECRNVGVVRDFVRLYELTGERKYLNEALRLFRELRTKLWENNLFDQGGKPPTPNLPFFDDDATGLRYGYAKPYIIGYALAGLPLLLRHARREPRLRDVVKAVSDFIAESQYPLGGWRYPHPCSSTLILSQAMEHAWQITQADRAIGVTESHLNAVERVLRQRIHVLREKGTLLSAVRGWEWETGTVKTQEELNALYRHPEERDCARDYEQGQIQLGTAPPEGLVYFTDVLAFYLRHRPLSRLLAPPSQNEPLAKVLRRISQRGASPLYRATSHQEVPHMLITANNPNPKTLPTLAVWEDEESSPGRKLTMVAATFPNVPGFTCDAWCYESDVDFVDARALSRGRLQLRHRWRAHPQIMLVTVVTPEPGAVEFLAHLELTDRRGEVPPEMPFVNLCWQVRRAPAFASKPDPYPEFVKRCFIFTAKGRTFLHQTERRKIPVRPADDPCNNPPWVQMYAASWLPLPKASPDSWADYSPDQYTTPVIGVVSRDGKYLAALANDSATVMAQAWHDCLHNNPQWTPANAPPLKRRWRLKVYAMPNDPNALLKQVRRHFPDALRYLCSEHAYLKMEM
;
A
#
# COMPACT_ATOMS: atom_id res chain seq x y z
N MET A 1 35.06 -21.80 -37.04
CA MET A 1 34.94 -22.81 -35.97
C MET A 1 33.48 -22.94 -35.56
N ILE A 2 32.80 -23.94 -36.12
CA ILE A 2 31.43 -24.32 -35.73
C ILE A 2 31.56 -24.95 -34.33
N ARG A 3 31.08 -24.26 -33.28
CA ARG A 3 31.14 -24.80 -31.91
C ARG A 3 30.17 -25.97 -31.80
N GLU A 4 30.71 -27.17 -31.60
CA GLU A 4 29.96 -28.35 -31.17
C GLU A 4 29.13 -28.04 -29.91
N ASN A 5 27.83 -28.36 -29.98
CA ASN A 5 26.89 -28.54 -28.87
C ASN A 5 26.92 -27.49 -27.75
N ALA A 6 26.51 -26.25 -28.05
CA ALA A 6 26.15 -25.31 -27.00
C ALA A 6 25.00 -25.90 -26.16
N LYS A 7 25.31 -26.32 -24.93
CA LYS A 7 24.34 -26.81 -23.95
C LYS A 7 24.01 -25.67 -22.98
N THR A 8 22.73 -25.43 -22.73
CA THR A 8 22.25 -24.47 -21.73
C THR A 8 21.68 -25.23 -20.54
N VAL A 9 21.86 -24.73 -19.31
CA VAL A 9 21.36 -25.38 -18.09
C VAL A 9 20.36 -24.47 -17.39
N ILE A 10 19.28 -25.06 -16.91
CA ILE A 10 18.26 -24.41 -16.09
C ILE A 10 17.97 -25.25 -14.84
N TRP A 11 17.38 -24.64 -13.82
CA TRP A 11 16.89 -25.32 -12.64
C TRP A 11 15.42 -24.94 -12.43
N ILE A 12 14.59 -25.95 -12.18
CA ILE A 12 13.17 -25.76 -11.92
C ILE A 12 12.86 -26.29 -10.52
N SER A 13 12.39 -25.41 -9.65
CA SER A 13 11.81 -25.81 -8.36
C SER A 13 10.31 -25.98 -8.53
N PRO A 14 9.76 -27.19 -8.34
CA PRO A 14 8.34 -27.40 -8.46
C PRO A 14 7.60 -26.88 -7.22
N ALA A 15 6.30 -26.56 -7.37
CA ALA A 15 5.50 -26.09 -6.25
C ALA A 15 5.10 -27.22 -5.28
N THR A 16 4.98 -28.44 -5.81
CA THR A 16 4.69 -29.69 -5.07
C THR A 16 5.49 -30.83 -5.68
N SER A 17 5.51 -32.03 -5.08
CA SER A 17 5.94 -33.23 -5.80
C SER A 17 4.85 -33.70 -6.78
N GLY A 18 5.18 -34.65 -7.64
CA GLY A 18 4.26 -35.26 -8.61
C GLY A 18 4.35 -34.67 -10.02
N ARG A 19 3.41 -35.10 -10.87
CA ARG A 19 3.36 -34.76 -12.29
C ARG A 19 2.86 -33.32 -12.49
N GLN A 20 3.62 -32.51 -13.22
CA GLN A 20 3.31 -31.09 -13.45
C GLN A 20 3.64 -30.67 -14.88
N LEU A 21 2.93 -29.66 -15.36
CA LEU A 21 3.32 -28.92 -16.56
C LEU A 21 4.34 -27.86 -16.15
N VAL A 22 5.53 -27.93 -16.73
CA VAL A 22 6.53 -26.87 -16.64
C VAL A 22 6.31 -25.97 -17.84
N ARG A 23 5.98 -24.71 -17.60
CA ARG A 23 5.84 -23.69 -18.63
C ARG A 23 6.52 -22.41 -18.17
N GLN A 24 7.68 -22.12 -18.74
CA GLN A 24 8.54 -21.01 -18.31
C GLN A 24 9.07 -20.25 -19.52
N SER A 25 9.24 -18.93 -19.38
CA SER A 25 9.96 -18.15 -20.37
C SER A 25 11.45 -18.23 -20.12
N LEU A 26 12.21 -18.71 -21.11
CA LEU A 26 13.65 -18.92 -20.97
C LEU A 26 14.45 -17.85 -21.71
N PRO A 27 15.47 -17.25 -21.08
CA PRO A 27 16.52 -16.54 -21.79
C PRO A 27 17.42 -17.54 -22.53
N LEU A 28 17.63 -17.32 -23.83
CA LEU A 28 18.47 -18.18 -24.66
C LEU A 28 19.68 -17.39 -25.21
N PRO A 29 20.91 -17.96 -25.14
CA PRO A 29 22.09 -17.33 -25.75
C PRO A 29 21.91 -17.18 -27.26
N ALA A 30 22.50 -16.16 -27.87
CA ALA A 30 22.39 -16.06 -29.32
C ALA A 30 23.14 -17.19 -30.03
N GLY A 31 22.61 -17.60 -31.17
CA GLY A 31 23.05 -18.76 -31.94
C GLY A 31 22.65 -20.11 -31.34
N PHE A 32 22.03 -20.16 -30.14
CA PHE A 32 21.66 -21.42 -29.48
C PHE A 32 20.48 -22.11 -30.17
N LEU A 33 19.37 -21.41 -30.37
CA LEU A 33 18.15 -21.95 -30.97
C LEU A 33 17.73 -21.07 -32.14
N ARG A 34 17.43 -21.65 -33.29
CA ARG A 34 16.91 -20.95 -34.47
C ARG A 34 15.43 -21.26 -34.69
N GLU A 35 14.77 -20.41 -35.45
CA GLU A 35 13.40 -20.66 -35.87
C GLU A 35 13.27 -22.01 -36.59
N GLY A 36 12.19 -22.74 -36.32
CA GLY A 36 11.97 -24.09 -36.84
C GLY A 36 12.56 -25.21 -35.97
N GLN A 37 13.56 -24.94 -35.14
CA GLN A 37 14.12 -25.91 -34.20
C GLN A 37 13.25 -26.07 -32.94
N SER A 38 13.37 -27.22 -32.28
CA SER A 38 12.76 -27.49 -30.98
C SER A 38 13.81 -27.68 -29.89
N LEU A 39 13.37 -27.95 -28.65
CA LEU A 39 14.25 -28.25 -27.52
C LEU A 39 13.99 -29.65 -26.97
N LEU A 40 15.09 -30.35 -26.69
CA LEU A 40 15.09 -31.52 -25.81
C LEU A 40 15.58 -31.09 -24.42
N VAL A 41 14.82 -31.49 -23.40
CA VAL A 41 15.11 -31.19 -22.00
C VAL A 41 15.52 -32.47 -21.30
N SER A 42 16.66 -32.48 -20.60
CA SER A 42 17.16 -33.68 -19.92
C SER A 42 17.58 -33.40 -18.48
N ASP A 43 17.13 -34.23 -17.55
CA ASP A 43 17.58 -34.25 -16.14
C ASP A 43 18.83 -35.15 -15.93
N GLY A 44 19.37 -35.72 -17.01
CA GLY A 44 20.46 -36.71 -17.01
C GLY A 44 20.01 -38.17 -16.99
N LYS A 45 18.75 -38.46 -16.65
CA LYS A 45 18.13 -39.81 -16.68
C LYS A 45 17.09 -39.93 -17.80
N ASN A 46 16.27 -38.90 -17.93
CA ASN A 46 15.16 -38.78 -18.86
C ASN A 46 15.48 -37.73 -19.92
N HIS A 47 14.91 -37.92 -21.11
CA HIS A 47 14.94 -36.95 -22.20
C HIS A 47 13.50 -36.66 -22.60
N VAL A 48 13.06 -35.42 -22.39
CA VAL A 48 11.68 -34.98 -22.61
C VAL A 48 11.67 -33.96 -23.74
N PRO A 49 10.94 -34.19 -24.84
CA PRO A 49 10.74 -33.17 -25.85
C PRO A 49 9.92 -32.02 -25.26
N ALA A 50 10.35 -30.78 -25.50
CA ALA A 50 9.62 -29.59 -25.10
C ALA A 50 9.01 -28.90 -26.32
N SER A 51 7.81 -28.34 -26.13
CA SER A 51 7.21 -27.39 -27.06
C SER A 51 7.83 -26.01 -26.85
N VAL A 52 8.15 -25.33 -27.95
CA VAL A 52 8.78 -24.02 -27.94
C VAL A 52 7.93 -23.03 -28.73
N ARG A 53 7.48 -21.96 -28.07
CA ARG A 53 6.94 -20.77 -28.74
C ARG A 53 7.96 -19.65 -28.65
N VAL A 54 8.49 -19.26 -29.81
CA VAL A 54 9.40 -18.11 -29.94
C VAL A 54 8.62 -16.84 -29.57
N LEU A 55 9.17 -16.05 -28.65
CA LEU A 55 8.60 -14.76 -28.26
C LEU A 55 9.35 -13.63 -28.95
N THR A 56 10.68 -13.64 -28.86
CA THR A 56 11.57 -12.60 -29.40
C THR A 56 12.84 -13.21 -29.96
N GLN A 57 13.50 -12.48 -30.87
CA GLN A 57 14.72 -12.90 -31.56
C GLN A 57 15.87 -11.94 -31.24
N HIS A 58 17.09 -12.44 -31.32
CA HIS A 58 18.30 -11.66 -31.21
C HIS A 58 18.46 -10.81 -32.48
N PRO A 59 18.60 -9.48 -32.36
CA PRO A 59 18.69 -8.62 -33.54
C PRO A 59 19.96 -8.86 -34.38
N ARG A 60 21.01 -9.43 -33.77
CA ARG A 60 22.31 -9.64 -34.43
C ARG A 60 22.33 -10.83 -35.41
N ASP A 61 21.59 -11.89 -35.13
CA ASP A 61 21.69 -13.16 -35.86
C ASP A 61 20.35 -13.86 -36.10
N GLY A 62 19.23 -13.27 -35.66
CA GLY A 62 17.87 -13.83 -35.82
C GLY A 62 17.59 -15.08 -34.99
N SER A 63 18.53 -15.53 -34.16
CA SER A 63 18.30 -16.66 -33.26
C SER A 63 17.30 -16.30 -32.17
N VAL A 64 16.68 -17.30 -31.56
CA VAL A 64 15.69 -17.11 -30.51
C VAL A 64 16.34 -16.50 -29.28
N ARG A 65 15.80 -15.37 -28.81
CA ARG A 65 16.24 -14.65 -27.61
C ARG A 65 15.44 -15.04 -26.38
N ARG A 66 14.12 -15.09 -26.54
CA ARG A 66 13.17 -15.52 -25.52
C ARG A 66 12.17 -16.49 -26.11
N ALA A 67 11.85 -17.53 -25.35
CA ALA A 67 10.84 -18.50 -25.73
C ALA A 67 10.07 -19.03 -24.53
N MET A 68 8.77 -19.25 -24.73
CA MET A 68 7.99 -20.09 -23.82
C MET A 68 8.35 -21.54 -24.10
N VAL A 69 8.94 -22.20 -23.11
CA VAL A 69 9.29 -23.62 -23.16
C VAL A 69 8.34 -24.39 -22.28
N THR A 70 7.66 -25.38 -22.87
CA THR A 70 6.59 -26.13 -22.22
C THR A 70 6.85 -27.63 -22.32
N PHE A 71 6.82 -28.34 -21.20
CA PHE A 71 6.93 -29.80 -21.15
C PHE A 71 6.27 -30.35 -19.89
N VAL A 72 5.99 -31.65 -19.87
CA VAL A 72 5.47 -32.36 -18.70
C VAL A 72 6.61 -33.07 -18.00
N TYR A 73 6.66 -32.98 -16.67
CA TYR A 73 7.68 -33.66 -15.87
C TYR A 73 7.09 -34.14 -14.54
N THR A 74 7.62 -35.25 -14.01
CA THR A 74 7.23 -35.82 -12.71
C THR A 74 8.33 -35.55 -11.70
N PHE A 75 8.04 -34.71 -10.71
CA PHE A 75 8.99 -34.34 -9.67
C PHE A 75 8.89 -35.31 -8.48
N GLU A 76 10.01 -35.86 -8.04
CA GLU A 76 10.07 -36.77 -6.88
C GLU A 76 9.88 -36.02 -5.55
N SER A 77 10.32 -34.76 -5.47
CA SER A 77 10.22 -33.89 -4.29
C SER A 77 10.03 -32.42 -4.69
N THR A 78 10.05 -31.50 -3.73
CA THR A 78 10.06 -30.05 -3.96
C THR A 78 11.45 -29.46 -4.21
N GLU A 79 12.50 -30.29 -4.21
CA GLU A 79 13.86 -29.84 -4.47
C GLU A 79 14.03 -29.40 -5.93
N PRO A 80 14.91 -28.41 -6.22
CA PRO A 80 15.18 -27.98 -7.58
C PRO A 80 15.77 -29.10 -8.44
N VAL A 81 15.19 -29.33 -9.62
CA VAL A 81 15.73 -30.27 -10.62
C VAL A 81 16.53 -29.50 -11.67
N ARG A 82 17.75 -29.97 -11.94
CA ARG A 82 18.64 -29.43 -12.96
C ARG A 82 18.30 -30.04 -14.32
N PHE A 83 18.09 -29.19 -15.33
CA PHE A 83 17.83 -29.61 -16.70
C PHE A 83 18.88 -29.06 -17.66
N MET A 84 19.33 -29.92 -18.57
CA MET A 84 20.15 -29.58 -19.73
C MET A 84 19.27 -29.44 -20.96
N LEU A 85 19.43 -28.31 -21.66
CA LEU A 85 18.70 -27.97 -22.88
C LEU A 85 19.57 -28.22 -24.11
N THR A 86 19.03 -28.96 -25.07
CA THR A 86 19.69 -29.25 -26.35
C THR A 86 18.76 -28.90 -27.51
N PRO A 87 19.19 -28.02 -28.44
CA PRO A 87 18.46 -27.76 -29.68
C PRO A 87 18.36 -29.03 -30.54
N VAL A 88 17.20 -29.29 -31.12
CA VAL A 88 16.97 -30.41 -32.04
C VAL A 88 16.33 -29.91 -33.34
N ALA A 89 16.71 -30.53 -34.46
CA ALA A 89 16.28 -30.11 -35.79
C ALA A 89 14.78 -30.39 -36.05
N GLU A 90 14.24 -31.45 -35.47
CA GLU A 90 12.84 -31.84 -35.65
C GLU A 90 11.93 -31.22 -34.59
N LYS A 91 10.79 -30.67 -35.03
CA LYS A 91 9.65 -30.43 -34.15
C LYS A 91 9.02 -31.77 -33.83
N SER A 92 8.94 -32.12 -32.55
CA SER A 92 8.10 -33.26 -32.13
C SER A 92 6.67 -33.01 -32.58
N THR A 93 6.18 -33.85 -33.49
CA THR A 93 4.83 -33.76 -34.09
C THR A 93 3.80 -34.61 -33.35
N SER A 94 4.19 -35.36 -32.32
CA SER A 94 3.25 -36.20 -31.57
C SER A 94 2.33 -35.31 -30.72
N ARG A 95 1.17 -34.98 -31.27
CA ARG A 95 0.06 -34.36 -30.54
C ARG A 95 -0.40 -35.33 -29.46
N LEU A 96 -0.23 -34.95 -28.20
CA LEU A 96 -0.92 -35.61 -27.10
C LEU A 96 -2.40 -35.21 -27.15
N SER A 97 -3.30 -36.15 -26.83
CA SER A 97 -4.71 -35.79 -26.64
C SER A 97 -4.82 -34.92 -25.40
N PHE A 98 -5.54 -33.80 -25.52
CA PHE A 98 -5.89 -33.00 -24.36
C PHE A 98 -7.05 -33.69 -23.64
N PRO A 99 -6.94 -33.94 -22.33
CA PRO A 99 -7.99 -34.62 -21.58
C PRO A 99 -9.27 -33.77 -21.47
N ALA A 100 -9.20 -32.48 -21.82
CA ALA A 100 -10.34 -31.57 -21.86
C ALA A 100 -10.52 -30.98 -23.27
N THR A 101 -11.73 -31.09 -23.81
CA THR A 101 -12.16 -30.31 -24.97
C THR A 101 -12.86 -29.04 -24.50
N VAL A 102 -12.39 -27.88 -24.95
CA VAL A 102 -13.00 -26.58 -24.65
C VAL A 102 -13.60 -25.98 -25.92
N ARG A 103 -14.85 -25.50 -25.82
CA ARG A 103 -15.52 -24.80 -26.92
C ARG A 103 -16.08 -23.48 -26.40
N VAL A 104 -15.81 -22.40 -27.12
CA VAL A 104 -16.37 -21.08 -26.84
C VAL A 104 -17.40 -20.76 -27.94
N SER A 105 -18.61 -20.38 -27.53
CA SER A 105 -19.68 -19.95 -28.44
C SER A 105 -20.36 -18.72 -27.84
N GLY A 106 -20.08 -17.55 -28.41
CA GLY A 106 -20.47 -16.27 -27.82
C GLY A 106 -19.93 -16.16 -26.39
N GLU A 107 -20.83 -15.93 -25.44
CA GLU A 107 -20.53 -15.75 -24.01
C GLU A 107 -20.50 -17.06 -23.20
N LYS A 108 -20.61 -18.20 -23.89
CA LYS A 108 -20.66 -19.53 -23.29
C LYS A 108 -19.37 -20.29 -23.55
N VAL A 109 -18.78 -20.85 -22.50
CA VAL A 109 -17.65 -21.76 -22.55
C VAL A 109 -18.10 -23.15 -22.10
N THR A 110 -17.91 -24.17 -22.92
CA THR A 110 -18.17 -25.57 -22.57
C THR A 110 -16.86 -26.29 -22.41
N ILE A 111 -16.65 -26.94 -21.25
CA ILE A 111 -15.48 -27.75 -20.95
C ILE A 111 -15.97 -29.19 -20.74
N ALA A 112 -15.44 -30.12 -21.53
CA ALA A 112 -15.77 -31.53 -21.45
C ALA A 112 -14.49 -32.34 -21.25
N TYR A 113 -14.36 -32.98 -20.08
CA TYR A 113 -13.27 -33.89 -19.78
C TYR A 113 -13.59 -35.30 -20.31
N GLU A 114 -12.62 -35.97 -20.92
CA GLU A 114 -12.76 -37.34 -21.42
C GLU A 114 -13.21 -38.28 -20.28
N GLY A 115 -14.35 -38.96 -20.47
CA GLY A 115 -14.91 -39.89 -19.47
C GLY A 115 -15.36 -39.27 -18.13
N GLY A 116 -15.28 -37.94 -17.98
CA GLY A 116 -15.37 -37.26 -16.69
C GLY A 116 -16.40 -36.14 -16.63
N ALA A 117 -15.98 -35.02 -16.02
CA ALA A 117 -16.81 -33.84 -15.80
C ALA A 117 -17.16 -33.13 -17.11
N ARG A 118 -18.41 -32.69 -17.24
CA ARG A 118 -18.83 -31.73 -18.27
C ARG A 118 -19.43 -30.52 -17.59
N LEU A 119 -18.90 -29.35 -17.89
CA LEU A 119 -19.35 -28.09 -17.32
C LEU A 119 -19.55 -27.03 -18.39
N THR A 120 -20.49 -26.15 -18.13
CA THR A 120 -20.82 -25.00 -18.97
C THR A 120 -20.70 -23.74 -18.11
N ALA A 121 -19.84 -22.82 -18.54
CA ALA A 121 -19.70 -21.50 -17.94
C ALA A 121 -20.34 -20.45 -18.86
N HIS A 122 -21.17 -19.60 -18.27
CA HIS A 122 -21.78 -18.44 -18.90
C HIS A 122 -21.17 -17.18 -18.29
N LEU A 123 -20.69 -16.30 -19.15
CA LEU A 123 -20.19 -14.99 -18.72
C LEU A 123 -21.37 -14.16 -18.21
N LEU A 124 -21.25 -13.66 -16.98
CA LEU A 124 -22.16 -12.67 -16.42
C LEU A 124 -21.62 -11.30 -16.82
N ALA A 125 -22.32 -10.61 -17.72
CA ALA A 125 -22.01 -9.27 -18.20
C ALA A 125 -23.28 -8.65 -18.81
N PRO A 126 -23.32 -7.33 -19.07
CA PRO A 126 -24.41 -6.73 -19.82
C PRO A 126 -24.58 -7.40 -21.20
N PRO A 127 -25.80 -7.64 -21.69
CA PRO A 127 -26.01 -8.24 -23.01
C PRO A 127 -25.28 -7.47 -24.12
N ARG A 128 -24.81 -8.18 -25.15
CA ARG A 128 -24.28 -7.53 -26.35
C ARG A 128 -25.40 -6.79 -27.08
N SER A 129 -25.12 -5.56 -27.47
CA SER A 129 -25.97 -4.70 -28.31
C SER A 129 -25.71 -4.90 -29.80
N THR A 130 -24.60 -5.54 -30.17
CA THR A 130 -24.23 -5.86 -31.56
C THR A 130 -24.35 -7.36 -31.87
N SER A 131 -24.73 -7.67 -33.11
CA SER A 131 -24.73 -9.02 -33.68
C SER A 131 -23.43 -9.37 -34.41
N GLU A 132 -22.42 -8.49 -34.38
CA GLU A 132 -21.13 -8.73 -35.04
C GLU A 132 -20.52 -10.07 -34.58
N PRO A 133 -20.02 -10.90 -35.51
CA PRO A 133 -19.53 -12.23 -35.18
C PRO A 133 -18.29 -12.18 -34.27
N ALA A 134 -18.12 -13.23 -33.47
CA ALA A 134 -16.93 -13.40 -32.65
C ALA A 134 -15.70 -13.66 -33.54
N ARG A 135 -14.57 -13.03 -33.22
CA ARG A 135 -13.27 -13.33 -33.86
C ARG A 135 -12.46 -14.26 -32.95
N VAL A 136 -12.02 -15.40 -33.49
CA VAL A 136 -11.17 -16.35 -32.77
C VAL A 136 -9.73 -16.16 -33.20
N GLU A 137 -8.83 -16.07 -32.22
CA GLU A 137 -7.38 -16.01 -32.40
C GLU A 137 -6.73 -17.15 -31.62
N THR A 138 -5.96 -18.00 -32.30
CA THR A 138 -5.11 -18.99 -31.62
C THR A 138 -3.78 -18.34 -31.30
N VAL A 139 -3.55 -18.07 -30.02
CA VAL A 139 -2.31 -17.46 -29.50
C VAL A 139 -1.18 -18.49 -29.46
N GLU A 140 -1.51 -19.72 -29.07
CA GLU A 140 -0.57 -20.84 -29.02
C GLU A 140 -1.32 -22.16 -29.14
N GLU A 141 -0.79 -23.08 -29.95
CA GLU A 141 -1.26 -24.46 -30.02
C GLU A 141 -0.03 -25.37 -30.22
N ASN A 142 0.18 -26.29 -29.29
CA ASN A 142 1.25 -27.29 -29.36
C ASN A 142 0.84 -28.59 -28.64
N ALA A 143 1.77 -29.53 -28.52
CA ALA A 143 1.51 -30.85 -27.94
C ALA A 143 1.16 -30.84 -26.43
N HIS A 144 1.38 -29.72 -25.73
CA HIS A 144 1.18 -29.63 -24.28
C HIS A 144 0.22 -28.53 -23.84
N PHE A 145 0.02 -27.51 -24.68
CA PHE A 145 -0.68 -26.29 -24.31
C PHE A 145 -1.48 -25.72 -25.49
N LEU A 146 -2.68 -25.24 -25.17
CA LEU A 146 -3.57 -24.51 -26.06
C LEU A 146 -3.92 -23.17 -25.41
N TRP A 147 -3.82 -22.08 -26.16
CA TRP A 147 -4.30 -20.76 -25.77
C TRP A 147 -5.06 -20.12 -26.93
N GLN A 148 -6.34 -19.84 -26.71
CA GLN A 148 -7.21 -19.14 -27.65
C GLN A 148 -7.83 -17.90 -27.02
N ARG A 149 -8.07 -16.88 -27.84
CA ARG A 149 -8.81 -15.66 -27.51
C ARG A 149 -10.02 -15.57 -28.41
N VAL A 150 -11.17 -15.28 -27.82
CA VAL A 150 -12.42 -15.01 -28.54
C VAL A 150 -12.81 -13.58 -28.26
N ILE A 151 -12.75 -12.76 -29.29
CA ILE A 151 -13.02 -11.32 -29.23
C ILE A 151 -14.48 -11.11 -29.63
N LEU A 152 -15.22 -10.50 -28.72
CA LEU A 152 -16.65 -10.22 -28.84
C LEU A 152 -16.82 -8.70 -28.84
N PRO A 153 -16.83 -8.07 -30.03
CA PRO A 153 -16.97 -6.62 -30.14
C PRO A 153 -18.34 -6.19 -29.61
N ASP A 154 -18.39 -5.01 -29.02
CA ASP A 154 -19.60 -4.33 -28.59
C ASP A 154 -19.31 -2.84 -28.38
N PRO A 155 -20.20 -1.92 -28.81
CA PRO A 155 -19.96 -0.49 -28.71
C PRO A 155 -19.87 0.02 -27.27
N GLN A 156 -20.50 -0.63 -26.29
CA GLN A 156 -20.51 -0.18 -24.89
C GLN A 156 -19.68 -1.07 -23.97
N TRP A 157 -19.69 -2.37 -24.24
CA TRP A 157 -19.17 -3.40 -23.35
C TRP A 157 -18.33 -4.41 -24.13
N ALA A 158 -17.34 -3.97 -24.90
CA ALA A 158 -16.48 -4.88 -25.64
C ALA A 158 -15.83 -5.91 -24.69
N ARG A 159 -15.72 -7.17 -25.13
CA ARG A 159 -15.22 -8.23 -24.25
C ARG A 159 -14.34 -9.25 -24.98
N ILE A 160 -13.41 -9.85 -24.24
CA ILE A 160 -12.50 -10.89 -24.72
C ILE A 160 -12.61 -12.08 -23.77
N ILE A 161 -12.80 -13.28 -24.30
CA ILE A 161 -12.75 -14.53 -23.54
C ILE A 161 -11.48 -15.28 -23.93
N GLU A 162 -10.56 -15.44 -22.99
CA GLU A 162 -9.38 -16.28 -23.16
C GLU A 162 -9.61 -17.66 -22.57
N VAL A 163 -9.15 -18.69 -23.29
CA VAL A 163 -9.10 -20.07 -22.81
C VAL A 163 -7.68 -20.55 -22.90
N ARG A 164 -7.15 -21.07 -21.79
CA ARG A 164 -5.87 -21.78 -21.74
C ARG A 164 -6.11 -23.18 -21.22
N ALA A 165 -5.74 -24.19 -22.01
CA ALA A 165 -5.88 -25.60 -21.64
C ALA A 165 -4.52 -26.29 -21.73
N ASP A 166 -4.24 -27.22 -20.82
CA ASP A 166 -3.04 -28.04 -20.87
C ASP A 166 -3.34 -29.54 -20.93
N VAL A 167 -2.31 -30.29 -21.31
CA VAL A 167 -2.36 -31.75 -21.48
C VAL A 167 -2.53 -32.50 -20.14
N LEU A 168 -2.44 -31.84 -19.00
CA LEU A 168 -2.72 -32.42 -17.69
C LEU A 168 -4.15 -32.14 -17.22
N GLY A 169 -4.95 -31.42 -18.01
CA GLY A 169 -6.36 -31.14 -17.74
C GLY A 169 -6.62 -29.86 -16.95
N CYS A 170 -5.62 -28.99 -16.77
CA CYS A 170 -5.91 -27.64 -16.29
C CYS A 170 -6.57 -26.82 -17.40
N VAL A 171 -7.68 -26.18 -17.10
CA VAL A 171 -8.37 -25.23 -17.98
C VAL A 171 -8.58 -23.92 -17.22
N LEU A 172 -7.94 -22.85 -17.69
CA LEU A 172 -8.12 -21.48 -17.25
C LEU A 172 -8.99 -20.74 -18.25
N VAL A 173 -9.98 -20.01 -17.74
CA VAL A 173 -10.83 -19.13 -18.53
C VAL A 173 -10.78 -17.72 -17.95
N VAL A 174 -10.58 -16.72 -18.79
CA VAL A 174 -10.51 -15.30 -18.39
C VAL A 174 -11.46 -14.49 -19.26
N ALA A 175 -12.37 -13.73 -18.66
CA ALA A 175 -13.10 -12.69 -19.36
C ALA A 175 -12.46 -11.33 -19.05
N HIS A 176 -12.26 -10.54 -20.10
CA HIS A 176 -11.95 -9.11 -20.03
C HIS A 176 -13.16 -8.34 -20.53
N LEU A 177 -13.61 -7.34 -19.77
CA LEU A 177 -14.72 -6.46 -20.11
C LEU A 177 -14.19 -5.03 -20.15
N GLN A 178 -14.44 -4.32 -21.26
CA GLN A 178 -14.14 -2.90 -21.42
C GLN A 178 -15.40 -2.08 -21.23
N ARG A 179 -15.30 -0.90 -20.62
CA ARG A 179 -16.42 0.04 -20.52
C ARG A 179 -16.24 1.18 -21.52
N ASN A 180 -16.88 1.11 -22.68
CA ASN A 180 -16.83 2.15 -23.71
C ASN A 180 -17.94 3.21 -23.57
N LEU A 181 -18.63 3.23 -22.43
CA LEU A 181 -19.53 4.31 -22.07
C LEU A 181 -18.75 5.58 -21.71
N SER A 182 -19.35 6.74 -21.93
CA SER A 182 -18.73 8.02 -21.56
C SER A 182 -18.67 8.21 -20.04
N GLY A 183 -17.63 8.91 -19.57
CA GLY A 183 -17.47 9.33 -18.19
C GLY A 183 -17.06 8.21 -17.23
N ASP A 184 -16.84 8.59 -15.97
CA ASP A 184 -16.52 7.65 -14.89
C ASP A 184 -17.79 6.95 -14.36
N GLY A 185 -17.62 5.73 -13.84
CA GLY A 185 -18.72 4.98 -13.25
C GLY A 185 -18.26 3.70 -12.58
N TYR A 186 -19.17 2.73 -12.50
CA TYR A 186 -18.93 1.45 -11.86
C TYR A 186 -19.04 0.29 -12.85
N ALA A 187 -18.34 -0.80 -12.54
CA ALA A 187 -18.47 -2.05 -13.26
C ALA A 187 -19.89 -2.61 -13.08
N PRO A 188 -20.48 -3.21 -14.13
CA PRO A 188 -21.77 -3.89 -14.04
C PRO A 188 -21.63 -5.19 -13.22
N PRO A 189 -22.72 -5.94 -12.94
CA PRO A 189 -22.60 -7.32 -12.50
C PRO A 189 -21.68 -8.07 -13.48
N PHE A 190 -20.58 -8.58 -12.96
CA PHE A 190 -19.53 -9.18 -13.78
C PHE A 190 -18.96 -10.43 -13.12
N GLY A 191 -18.83 -11.52 -13.87
CA GLY A 191 -18.45 -12.81 -13.29
C GLY A 191 -18.75 -14.01 -14.17
N TRP A 192 -18.93 -15.18 -13.57
CA TRP A 192 -19.20 -16.44 -14.24
C TRP A 192 -20.29 -17.21 -13.51
N GLU A 193 -21.28 -17.72 -14.24
CA GLU A 193 -22.16 -18.79 -13.76
C GLU A 193 -21.78 -20.11 -14.41
N ILE A 194 -21.60 -21.15 -13.61
CA ILE A 194 -21.05 -22.44 -14.02
C ILE A 194 -22.01 -23.54 -13.61
N ARG A 195 -22.41 -24.37 -14.58
CA ARG A 195 -23.31 -25.51 -14.40
C ARG A 195 -22.61 -26.81 -14.76
N TRP A 196 -22.75 -27.82 -13.91
CA TRP A 196 -22.21 -29.15 -14.16
C TRP A 196 -23.27 -30.06 -14.76
N GLY A 197 -23.03 -30.57 -15.97
CA GLY A 197 -23.93 -31.51 -16.63
C GLY A 197 -23.98 -32.88 -15.93
N ARG A 198 -22.83 -33.36 -15.43
CA ARG A 198 -22.73 -34.55 -14.57
C ARG A 198 -21.82 -34.22 -13.40
N ALA A 199 -22.41 -33.88 -12.26
CA ALA A 199 -21.66 -33.52 -11.06
C ALA A 199 -21.22 -34.79 -10.30
N PRO A 200 -19.98 -34.82 -9.76
CA PRO A 200 -19.58 -35.81 -8.76
C PRO A 200 -20.49 -35.75 -7.52
N THR A 201 -20.58 -36.85 -6.78
CA THR A 201 -21.33 -36.92 -5.52
C THR A 201 -20.64 -36.15 -4.39
N ASP A 202 -19.31 -36.32 -4.24
CA ASP A 202 -18.49 -35.56 -3.30
C ASP A 202 -18.18 -34.16 -3.84
N VAL A 203 -18.91 -33.16 -3.34
CA VAL A 203 -18.73 -31.75 -3.67
C VAL A 203 -18.68 -30.94 -2.40
N ARG A 204 -17.64 -30.14 -2.25
CA ARG A 204 -17.39 -29.32 -1.05
C ARG A 204 -16.71 -28.01 -1.41
N LEU A 205 -17.06 -26.95 -0.71
CA LEU A 205 -16.38 -25.66 -0.77
C LEU A 205 -15.43 -25.54 0.41
N GLN A 206 -14.15 -25.37 0.13
CA GLN A 206 -13.15 -25.03 1.13
C GLN A 206 -13.00 -23.52 1.21
N GLN A 207 -13.17 -22.97 2.41
CA GLN A 207 -13.01 -21.57 2.78
C GLN A 207 -12.05 -21.52 3.95
N GLU A 208 -10.80 -21.12 3.70
CA GLU A 208 -9.72 -21.19 4.70
C GLU A 208 -9.56 -22.61 5.29
N ALA A 209 -9.73 -22.76 6.61
CA ALA A 209 -9.72 -24.02 7.34
C ALA A 209 -11.09 -24.73 7.37
N THR A 210 -12.16 -24.07 6.89
CA THR A 210 -13.52 -24.61 6.90
C THR A 210 -13.80 -25.35 5.60
N VAL A 211 -14.40 -26.53 5.69
CA VAL A 211 -14.82 -27.33 4.55
C VAL A 211 -16.32 -27.60 4.65
N THR A 212 -17.09 -27.09 3.69
CA THR A 212 -18.56 -27.13 3.70
C THR A 212 -19.06 -28.01 2.56
N PRO A 213 -19.74 -29.14 2.84
CA PRO A 213 -20.41 -29.93 1.80
C PRO A 213 -21.48 -29.12 1.07
N ILE A 214 -21.61 -29.30 -0.26
CA ILE A 214 -22.61 -28.59 -1.06
C ILE A 214 -23.91 -29.37 -1.15
N SER A 215 -24.99 -28.76 -0.65
CA SER A 215 -26.37 -29.28 -0.68
C SER A 215 -27.30 -28.30 -1.43
N THR A 216 -28.60 -28.40 -1.20
CA THR A 216 -29.60 -27.46 -1.73
C THR A 216 -29.50 -26.07 -1.09
N THR A 217 -28.87 -25.94 0.07
CA THR A 217 -28.60 -24.65 0.71
C THR A 217 -27.44 -23.95 0.01
N LEU A 218 -27.65 -22.66 -0.32
CA LEU A 218 -26.63 -21.81 -0.91
C LEU A 218 -25.47 -21.60 0.06
N VAL A 219 -24.25 -21.95 -0.36
CA VAL A 219 -23.02 -21.63 0.38
C VAL A 219 -22.33 -20.45 -0.29
N VAL A 220 -21.96 -19.43 0.49
CA VAL A 220 -21.39 -18.18 -0.01
C VAL A 220 -20.01 -17.92 0.61
N HIS A 221 -19.06 -17.49 -0.21
CA HIS A 221 -17.75 -17.01 0.18
C HIS A 221 -17.53 -15.57 -0.28
N SER A 222 -17.20 -14.66 0.63
CA SER A 222 -16.85 -13.28 0.30
C SER A 222 -15.33 -13.12 0.21
N PHE A 223 -14.85 -12.45 -0.84
CA PHE A 223 -13.42 -12.16 -0.99
C PHE A 223 -12.97 -10.89 -0.26
N ARG A 224 -13.87 -10.17 0.43
CA ARG A 224 -13.58 -8.87 1.07
C ARG A 224 -12.44 -8.92 2.10
N SER A 225 -12.29 -10.03 2.81
CA SER A 225 -11.21 -10.24 3.79
C SER A 225 -9.86 -10.57 3.16
N GLY A 226 -9.80 -10.76 1.83
CA GLY A 226 -8.60 -11.19 1.13
C GLY A 226 -8.36 -12.70 1.17
N GLN A 227 -9.38 -13.49 1.51
CA GLN A 227 -9.28 -14.94 1.71
C GLN A 227 -9.77 -15.70 0.48
N GLY A 228 -9.10 -16.80 0.15
CA GLY A 228 -9.42 -17.64 -1.00
C GLY A 228 -10.54 -18.65 -0.75
N SER A 229 -11.10 -19.17 -1.84
CA SER A 229 -12.04 -20.30 -1.81
C SER A 229 -11.75 -21.28 -2.93
N VAL A 230 -11.94 -22.56 -2.65
CA VAL A 230 -11.76 -23.65 -3.63
C VAL A 230 -12.96 -24.58 -3.56
N LEU A 231 -13.66 -24.78 -4.68
CA LEU A 231 -14.69 -25.79 -4.81
C LEU A 231 -14.04 -27.09 -5.27
N PHE A 232 -14.14 -28.15 -4.49
CA PHE A 232 -13.76 -29.51 -4.90
C PHE A 232 -15.00 -30.25 -5.39
N ALA A 233 -14.87 -30.91 -6.54
CA ALA A 233 -15.91 -31.74 -7.14
C ALA A 233 -15.26 -33.01 -7.68
N GLY A 234 -15.31 -34.11 -6.91
CA GLY A 234 -14.54 -35.32 -7.18
C GLY A 234 -13.04 -35.02 -7.25
N ASP A 235 -12.39 -35.45 -8.34
CA ASP A 235 -10.95 -35.23 -8.56
C ASP A 235 -10.61 -33.84 -9.10
N TYR A 236 -11.60 -32.97 -9.29
CA TYR A 236 -11.41 -31.62 -9.82
C TYR A 236 -11.55 -30.57 -8.74
N ARG A 237 -10.88 -29.45 -8.94
CA ARG A 237 -11.09 -28.23 -8.18
C ARG A 237 -11.37 -27.04 -9.09
N LEU A 238 -12.17 -26.12 -8.59
CA LEU A 238 -12.50 -24.84 -9.21
C LEU A 238 -12.14 -23.69 -8.26
N TYR A 239 -11.38 -22.72 -8.74
CA TYR A 239 -10.87 -21.61 -7.92
C TYR A 239 -10.56 -20.35 -8.74
N HIS A 240 -10.29 -19.24 -8.02
CA HIS A 240 -10.06 -17.91 -8.57
C HIS A 240 -8.74 -17.31 -8.05
N PRO A 241 -7.62 -17.43 -8.79
CA PRO A 241 -6.30 -17.04 -8.29
C PRO A 241 -6.18 -15.57 -7.88
N ALA A 242 -6.85 -14.65 -8.58
CA ALA A 242 -6.71 -13.22 -8.34
C ALA A 242 -7.82 -12.61 -7.46
N ALA A 243 -8.96 -13.31 -7.28
CA ALA A 243 -10.10 -12.81 -6.51
C ALA A 243 -9.74 -12.34 -5.07
N PRO A 244 -8.90 -13.05 -4.29
CA PRO A 244 -8.56 -12.63 -2.93
C PRO A 244 -7.88 -11.26 -2.89
N PHE A 245 -7.01 -10.97 -3.86
CA PHE A 245 -6.25 -9.72 -3.90
C PHE A 245 -7.09 -8.52 -4.34
N LYS A 246 -8.15 -8.78 -5.11
CA LYS A 246 -9.12 -7.77 -5.55
C LYS A 246 -10.08 -7.32 -4.44
N ARG A 247 -10.15 -8.05 -3.30
CA ARG A 247 -10.95 -7.72 -2.09
C ARG A 247 -12.42 -7.34 -2.36
N ARG A 248 -13.01 -7.97 -3.37
CA ARG A 248 -14.36 -7.71 -3.89
C ARG A 248 -14.94 -8.98 -4.49
N GLY A 249 -16.25 -9.02 -4.59
CA GLY A 249 -16.97 -10.13 -5.16
C GLY A 249 -17.16 -11.27 -4.19
N GLN A 250 -17.82 -12.32 -4.69
CA GLN A 250 -18.15 -13.50 -3.93
C GLN A 250 -18.26 -14.74 -4.81
N ALA A 251 -18.08 -15.90 -4.21
CA ALA A 251 -18.37 -17.19 -4.80
C ALA A 251 -19.60 -17.81 -4.13
N GLU A 252 -20.44 -18.46 -4.92
CA GLU A 252 -21.69 -19.10 -4.52
C GLU A 252 -21.69 -20.53 -5.05
N ALA A 253 -22.08 -21.50 -4.23
CA ALA A 253 -22.20 -22.90 -4.64
C ALA A 253 -23.50 -23.51 -4.10
N TRP A 254 -24.20 -24.28 -4.93
CA TRP A 254 -25.47 -24.92 -4.56
C TRP A 254 -25.76 -26.14 -5.44
N ARG A 255 -26.66 -27.01 -4.99
CA ARG A 255 -27.37 -27.98 -5.85
C ARG A 255 -28.80 -27.52 -6.07
N ASP A 256 -29.27 -27.54 -7.30
CA ASP A 256 -30.69 -27.28 -7.56
C ASP A 256 -31.57 -28.49 -7.21
N SER A 257 -32.88 -28.33 -7.37
CA SER A 257 -33.87 -29.38 -7.07
C SER A 257 -33.71 -30.63 -7.92
N SER A 258 -33.02 -30.57 -9.07
CA SER A 258 -32.67 -31.73 -9.90
C SER A 258 -31.35 -32.40 -9.48
N GLY A 259 -30.68 -31.85 -8.46
CA GLY A 259 -29.38 -32.32 -7.98
C GLY A 259 -28.19 -31.79 -8.79
N THR A 260 -28.43 -30.95 -9.81
CA THR A 260 -27.39 -30.36 -10.64
C THR A 260 -26.60 -29.32 -9.84
N LEU A 261 -25.26 -29.44 -9.90
CA LEU A 261 -24.36 -28.51 -9.22
C LEU A 261 -24.27 -27.19 -10.00
N GLY A 262 -24.62 -26.11 -9.31
CA GLY A 262 -24.41 -24.73 -9.72
C GLY A 262 -23.27 -24.10 -8.93
N TYR A 263 -22.49 -23.28 -9.62
CA TYR A 263 -21.48 -22.43 -9.02
C TYR A 263 -21.56 -21.06 -9.68
N ARG A 264 -21.39 -20.00 -8.90
CA ARG A 264 -21.36 -18.64 -9.43
C ARG A 264 -20.25 -17.87 -8.78
N TYR A 265 -19.44 -17.22 -9.60
CA TYR A 265 -18.45 -16.26 -9.15
C TYR A 265 -18.85 -14.88 -9.62
N TRP A 266 -19.08 -13.98 -8.68
CA TRP A 266 -19.17 -12.55 -8.94
C TRP A 266 -17.79 -11.94 -8.73
N ARG A 267 -17.17 -11.43 -9.79
CA ARG A 267 -16.06 -10.48 -9.65
C ARG A 267 -16.55 -9.20 -8.98
N CYS A 268 -17.74 -8.75 -9.34
CA CYS A 268 -18.43 -7.68 -8.66
C CYS A 268 -19.94 -7.78 -8.82
N THR A 269 -20.67 -7.33 -7.80
CA THR A 269 -22.11 -7.03 -7.90
C THR A 269 -22.32 -5.51 -8.03
N VAL A 270 -23.56 -5.08 -8.34
CA VAL A 270 -23.90 -3.65 -8.45
C VAL A 270 -23.65 -2.92 -7.14
N ASP A 271 -24.04 -3.52 -6.02
CA ASP A 271 -23.94 -2.91 -4.68
C ASP A 271 -22.49 -2.69 -4.24
N GLU A 272 -21.54 -3.41 -4.83
CA GLU A 272 -20.12 -3.24 -4.52
C GLU A 272 -19.51 -1.98 -5.13
N LYS A 273 -20.18 -1.35 -6.10
CA LYS A 273 -19.71 -0.11 -6.76
C LYS A 273 -18.22 -0.19 -7.13
N VAL A 274 -17.79 -1.27 -7.77
CA VAL A 274 -16.39 -1.44 -8.20
C VAL A 274 -16.06 -0.40 -9.27
N PRO A 275 -15.10 0.51 -9.07
CA PRO A 275 -14.80 1.58 -10.03
C PRO A 275 -14.46 1.07 -11.42
N MET A 276 -14.96 1.72 -12.47
CA MET A 276 -14.62 1.41 -13.86
C MET A 276 -14.76 2.66 -14.71
N GLN A 277 -13.63 3.19 -15.17
CA GLN A 277 -13.56 4.41 -15.95
C GLN A 277 -13.92 4.15 -17.42
N GLU A 278 -14.31 5.21 -18.13
CA GLU A 278 -14.43 5.18 -19.60
C GLU A 278 -13.19 4.56 -20.23
N SER A 279 -13.38 3.63 -21.17
CA SER A 279 -12.40 2.83 -21.88
C SER A 279 -11.48 1.94 -21.03
N ALA A 280 -11.68 1.84 -19.71
CA ALA A 280 -10.91 0.94 -18.86
C ALA A 280 -11.39 -0.52 -18.94
N TRP A 281 -10.51 -1.46 -18.60
CA TRP A 281 -10.79 -2.89 -18.58
C TRP A 281 -10.94 -3.43 -17.15
N ARG A 282 -11.75 -4.46 -16.99
CA ARG A 282 -11.83 -5.30 -15.80
C ARG A 282 -11.77 -6.77 -16.20
N ARG A 283 -11.20 -7.63 -15.33
CA ARG A 283 -11.08 -9.07 -15.58
C ARG A 283 -11.71 -9.97 -14.52
N ALA A 284 -12.33 -11.05 -14.98
CA ALA A 284 -12.89 -12.12 -14.16
C ALA A 284 -12.42 -13.48 -14.69
N GLU A 285 -11.69 -14.22 -13.86
CA GLU A 285 -11.12 -15.51 -14.20
C GLU A 285 -11.74 -16.66 -13.40
N PHE A 286 -11.67 -17.88 -13.91
CA PHE A 286 -11.78 -19.11 -13.12
C PHE A 286 -10.84 -20.18 -13.67
N VAL A 287 -10.41 -21.09 -12.80
CA VAL A 287 -9.58 -22.25 -13.17
C VAL A 287 -10.30 -23.51 -12.76
N VAL A 288 -10.37 -24.50 -13.66
CA VAL A 288 -10.75 -25.88 -13.36
C VAL A 288 -9.53 -26.76 -13.59
N SER A 289 -9.10 -27.51 -12.59
CA SER A 289 -7.95 -28.41 -12.73
C SER A 289 -8.16 -29.68 -11.92
N PRO A 290 -7.49 -30.79 -12.26
CA PRO A 290 -7.31 -31.88 -11.32
C PRO A 290 -6.75 -31.37 -9.99
N SER A 291 -7.23 -31.94 -8.89
CA SER A 291 -6.89 -31.54 -7.52
C SER A 291 -5.43 -31.85 -7.16
N THR A 292 -4.82 -32.80 -7.87
CA THR A 292 -3.42 -33.22 -7.74
C THR A 292 -2.41 -32.24 -8.32
N LEU A 293 -2.83 -31.33 -9.20
CA LEU A 293 -1.94 -30.30 -9.76
C LEU A 293 -1.77 -29.14 -8.76
N PRO A 294 -0.67 -28.38 -8.79
CA PRO A 294 -0.52 -27.18 -7.99
C PRO A 294 -1.36 -26.02 -8.56
N ALA A 295 -1.76 -25.06 -7.72
CA ALA A 295 -2.60 -23.94 -8.13
C ALA A 295 -1.82 -22.90 -8.95
N LEU A 296 -2.47 -22.27 -9.92
CA LEU A 296 -1.88 -21.15 -10.67
C LEU A 296 -1.69 -19.93 -9.77
N LYS A 297 -0.66 -19.11 -10.07
CA LYS A 297 -0.41 -17.83 -9.40
C LYS A 297 -1.49 -16.79 -9.73
N PRO A 298 -1.63 -15.70 -8.95
CA PRO A 298 -2.51 -14.57 -9.27
C PRO A 298 -2.26 -13.92 -10.64
N THR A 299 -1.03 -13.99 -11.15
CA THR A 299 -0.67 -13.59 -12.53
C THR A 299 -1.12 -14.58 -13.61
N LEU A 300 -1.77 -15.69 -13.22
CA LEU A 300 -2.22 -16.78 -14.08
C LEU A 300 -1.08 -17.58 -14.72
N GLN A 301 0.11 -17.52 -14.12
CA GLN A 301 1.28 -18.32 -14.48
C GLN A 301 1.33 -19.61 -13.66
N TYR A 302 2.05 -20.61 -14.19
CA TYR A 302 2.33 -21.84 -13.46
C TYR A 302 3.27 -21.56 -12.27
N PRO A 303 3.12 -22.29 -11.14
CA PRO A 303 3.71 -21.88 -9.88
C PRO A 303 5.20 -22.23 -9.72
N GLN A 304 5.81 -22.96 -10.66
CA GLN A 304 7.21 -23.35 -10.54
C GLN A 304 8.14 -22.12 -10.59
N SER A 305 9.28 -22.23 -9.89
CA SER A 305 10.32 -21.21 -9.91
C SER A 305 11.43 -21.60 -10.88
N LEU A 306 11.80 -20.66 -11.75
CA LEU A 306 12.89 -20.81 -12.70
C LEU A 306 14.17 -20.18 -12.14
N ARG A 307 15.27 -20.93 -12.15
CA ARG A 307 16.62 -20.38 -12.01
C ARG A 307 17.43 -20.71 -13.25
N VAL A 308 18.15 -19.73 -13.76
CA VAL A 308 19.07 -19.89 -14.89
C VAL A 308 20.43 -19.29 -14.52
N ASP A 309 21.44 -19.56 -15.33
CA ASP A 309 22.74 -18.92 -15.17
C ASP A 309 22.61 -17.38 -15.28
N PRO A 310 22.99 -16.61 -14.25
CA PRO A 310 22.89 -15.15 -14.27
C PRO A 310 23.62 -14.48 -15.43
N ARG A 311 24.61 -15.16 -16.04
CA ARG A 311 25.31 -14.67 -17.24
C ARG A 311 24.37 -14.48 -18.43
N LEU A 312 23.30 -15.28 -18.53
CA LEU A 312 22.30 -15.13 -19.60
C LEU A 312 21.53 -13.82 -19.45
N TRP A 313 21.10 -13.48 -18.23
CA TRP A 313 20.44 -12.20 -17.97
C TRP A 313 21.35 -11.01 -18.26
N ARG A 314 22.64 -11.13 -17.90
CA ARG A 314 23.65 -10.11 -18.20
C ARG A 314 23.84 -9.93 -19.70
N GLU A 315 23.96 -11.01 -20.47
CA GLU A 315 24.12 -10.93 -21.93
C GLU A 315 22.89 -10.28 -22.59
N LEU A 316 21.69 -10.62 -22.10
CA LEU A 316 20.45 -10.17 -22.72
C LEU A 316 20.06 -8.73 -22.36
N TYR A 317 20.29 -8.32 -21.12
CA TYR A 317 19.76 -7.06 -20.58
C TYR A 317 20.84 -6.14 -19.99
N GLU A 318 22.13 -6.48 -20.12
CA GLU A 318 23.27 -5.73 -19.60
C GLU A 318 23.24 -5.51 -18.07
N ILE A 319 22.66 -6.46 -17.33
CA ILE A 319 22.49 -6.36 -15.88
C ILE A 319 23.78 -6.70 -15.15
N GLU A 320 24.30 -5.73 -14.39
CA GLU A 320 25.47 -5.90 -13.54
C GLU A 320 25.13 -6.73 -12.28
N PRO A 321 25.95 -7.74 -11.92
CA PRO A 321 25.77 -8.49 -10.68
C PRO A 321 26.20 -7.64 -9.48
N LEU A 322 25.64 -7.93 -8.30
CA LEU A 322 26.24 -7.49 -7.04
C LEU A 322 27.47 -8.35 -6.71
N PRO A 323 28.55 -7.76 -6.17
CA PRO A 323 29.59 -8.53 -5.51
C PRO A 323 29.04 -9.18 -4.23
N ALA A 324 29.80 -10.09 -3.62
CA ALA A 324 29.46 -10.59 -2.29
C ALA A 324 29.39 -9.41 -1.29
N LEU A 325 28.27 -9.30 -0.59
CA LEU A 325 28.01 -8.20 0.33
C LEU A 325 28.14 -8.67 1.79
N PRO A 326 28.56 -7.81 2.72
CA PRO A 326 28.48 -8.13 4.14
C PRO A 326 27.01 -8.13 4.60
N PRO A 327 26.70 -8.82 5.72
CA PRO A 327 25.33 -8.98 6.21
C PRO A 327 24.53 -7.68 6.37
N GLU A 328 25.18 -6.56 6.75
CA GLU A 328 24.50 -5.28 6.92
C GLU A 328 23.96 -4.73 5.59
N LEU A 329 24.69 -4.92 4.49
CA LEU A 329 24.24 -4.51 3.16
C LEU A 329 23.25 -5.50 2.55
N GLU A 330 23.40 -6.79 2.80
CA GLU A 330 22.38 -7.78 2.41
C GLU A 330 21.02 -7.45 3.06
N LYS A 331 21.03 -7.01 4.33
CA LYS A 331 19.82 -6.53 5.01
C LYS A 331 19.23 -5.30 4.33
N THR A 332 20.08 -4.39 3.88
CA THR A 332 19.65 -3.16 3.16
C THR A 332 19.04 -3.50 1.80
N VAL A 333 19.66 -4.40 1.02
CA VAL A 333 19.11 -4.91 -0.25
C VAL A 333 17.76 -5.58 -0.02
N ARG A 334 17.67 -6.47 0.97
CA ARG A 334 16.42 -7.15 1.33
C ARG A 334 15.33 -6.18 1.75
N TYR A 335 15.68 -5.14 2.51
CA TYR A 335 14.73 -4.08 2.86
C TYR A 335 14.13 -3.43 1.61
N HIS A 336 14.97 -3.07 0.63
CA HIS A 336 14.49 -2.50 -0.64
C HIS A 336 13.59 -3.48 -1.41
N HIS A 337 13.92 -4.77 -1.45
CA HIS A 337 13.04 -5.78 -2.06
C HIS A 337 11.67 -5.81 -1.38
N GLU A 338 11.64 -5.96 -0.06
CA GLU A 338 10.37 -5.99 0.68
C GLU A 338 9.59 -4.68 0.56
N ALA A 339 10.27 -3.53 0.50
CA ALA A 339 9.64 -2.23 0.28
C ALA A 339 8.97 -2.13 -1.10
N ILE A 340 9.60 -2.68 -2.15
CA ILE A 340 9.00 -2.77 -3.50
C ILE A 340 7.75 -3.66 -3.46
N LEU A 341 7.83 -4.84 -2.83
CA LEU A 341 6.68 -5.76 -2.71
C LEU A 341 5.51 -5.12 -1.93
N ARG A 342 5.82 -4.40 -0.85
CA ARG A 342 4.85 -3.66 -0.04
C ARG A 342 4.31 -2.41 -0.73
N SER A 343 4.84 -1.99 -1.88
CA SER A 343 4.31 -0.87 -2.65
C SER A 343 3.15 -1.27 -3.58
N VAL A 344 2.84 -2.57 -3.68
CA VAL A 344 1.73 -3.09 -4.49
C VAL A 344 0.40 -2.78 -3.82
N ALA A 345 -0.49 -2.06 -4.51
CA ALA A 345 -1.85 -1.81 -4.06
C ALA A 345 -2.69 -3.09 -4.03
N THR A 346 -3.70 -3.12 -3.16
CA THR A 346 -4.71 -4.19 -3.08
C THR A 346 -6.11 -3.62 -3.36
N GLY A 347 -7.11 -4.50 -3.54
CA GLY A 347 -8.48 -4.06 -3.77
C GLY A 347 -8.75 -3.66 -5.22
N ASP A 348 -9.48 -2.56 -5.41
CA ASP A 348 -9.98 -2.13 -6.73
C ASP A 348 -8.87 -1.66 -7.68
N ASP A 349 -7.70 -1.29 -7.17
CA ASP A 349 -6.51 -0.91 -7.94
C ASP A 349 -5.38 -1.95 -7.83
N TRP A 350 -5.73 -3.21 -7.48
CA TRP A 350 -4.75 -4.28 -7.29
C TRP A 350 -3.77 -4.41 -8.46
N GLY A 351 -2.49 -4.56 -8.10
CA GLY A 351 -1.37 -4.66 -9.03
C GLY A 351 -0.70 -3.33 -9.37
N ASN A 352 -1.35 -2.19 -9.10
CA ASN A 352 -0.70 -0.89 -9.21
C ASN A 352 0.44 -0.75 -8.19
N ILE A 353 1.52 -0.05 -8.54
CA ILE A 353 2.60 0.31 -7.61
C ILE A 353 2.49 1.80 -7.33
N THR A 354 2.19 2.16 -6.09
CA THR A 354 1.90 3.55 -5.70
C THR A 354 3.03 4.17 -4.91
N GLY A 355 3.14 3.85 -3.62
CA GLY A 355 4.19 4.33 -2.74
C GLY A 355 4.34 3.39 -1.56
N TYR A 356 5.56 3.31 -1.04
CA TYR A 356 5.89 2.57 0.16
C TYR A 356 5.66 3.43 1.41
N SER A 357 5.09 2.80 2.43
CA SER A 357 5.03 3.32 3.79
C SER A 357 5.38 2.22 4.79
N GLU A 358 6.22 2.53 5.78
CA GLU A 358 6.66 1.61 6.82
C GLU A 358 5.48 1.03 7.64
N ASP A 359 4.37 1.76 7.72
CA ASP A 359 3.22 1.37 8.53
C ASP A 359 2.15 0.60 7.74
N SER A 360 2.38 0.41 6.43
CA SER A 360 1.42 -0.26 5.55
C SER A 360 1.96 -1.58 4.98
N PRO A 361 1.18 -2.69 5.01
CA PRO A 361 1.57 -3.94 4.38
C PRO A 361 1.42 -3.93 2.85
N HIS A 362 0.81 -2.88 2.28
CA HIS A 362 0.58 -2.73 0.84
C HIS A 362 0.63 -1.25 0.41
N GLY A 363 0.68 -1.01 -0.89
CA GLY A 363 0.65 0.35 -1.43
C GLY A 363 -0.64 1.07 -1.03
N ASP A 364 -0.54 2.38 -0.83
CA ASP A 364 -1.70 3.25 -0.63
C ASP A 364 -2.52 3.36 -1.93
N VAL A 365 -3.74 3.88 -1.85
CA VAL A 365 -4.58 4.17 -3.01
C VAL A 365 -3.92 5.21 -3.89
N PHE A 366 -3.38 6.27 -3.29
CA PHE A 366 -2.78 7.38 -4.03
C PHE A 366 -1.28 7.24 -4.09
N GLY A 367 -0.73 7.43 -5.28
CA GLY A 367 0.71 7.48 -5.47
C GLY A 367 1.07 7.80 -6.91
N MET A 368 2.37 7.83 -7.16
CA MET A 368 2.90 8.12 -8.48
C MET A 368 2.92 6.85 -9.34
N ASN A 369 1.80 6.59 -10.00
CA ASN A 369 1.71 5.49 -10.97
C ASN A 369 2.41 5.86 -12.29
N ARG A 370 3.72 5.61 -12.35
CA ARG A 370 4.58 5.88 -13.51
C ARG A 370 5.35 4.63 -13.92
N LEU A 371 4.98 4.04 -15.07
CA LEU A 371 5.50 2.74 -15.52
C LEU A 371 7.01 2.75 -15.84
N ASN A 372 7.64 3.91 -16.03
CA ASN A 372 9.08 4.02 -16.34
C ASN A 372 10.02 3.51 -15.25
N HIS A 373 9.50 3.18 -14.06
CA HIS A 373 10.25 2.54 -12.98
C HIS A 373 10.08 1.02 -12.98
N CYS A 374 9.08 0.46 -13.67
CA CYS A 374 8.82 -0.97 -13.76
C CYS A 374 9.97 -1.79 -14.38
N PRO A 375 10.69 -1.32 -15.43
CA PRO A 375 11.82 -2.07 -15.98
C PRO A 375 12.93 -2.36 -14.96
N ALA A 376 13.17 -1.44 -14.02
CA ALA A 376 14.15 -1.65 -12.96
C ALA A 376 13.74 -2.80 -12.01
N ILE A 377 12.44 -3.03 -11.82
CA ILE A 377 11.94 -4.17 -11.03
C ILE A 377 12.17 -5.48 -11.77
N PHE A 378 11.93 -5.53 -13.10
CA PHE A 378 12.30 -6.69 -13.92
C PHE A 378 13.80 -6.99 -13.84
N GLU A 379 14.63 -5.96 -14.02
CA GLU A 379 16.09 -6.08 -13.97
C GLU A 379 16.56 -6.56 -12.59
N GLU A 380 15.95 -6.09 -11.50
CA GLU A 380 16.25 -6.57 -10.16
C GLU A 380 15.78 -8.00 -9.91
N ALA A 381 14.63 -8.40 -10.45
CA ALA A 381 14.17 -9.79 -10.39
C ALA A 381 15.15 -10.73 -11.12
N TYR A 382 15.68 -10.31 -12.27
CA TYR A 382 16.71 -11.09 -12.99
C TYR A 382 18.06 -11.13 -12.27
N ARG A 383 18.44 -10.01 -11.62
CA ARG A 383 19.68 -9.90 -10.84
C ARG A 383 19.66 -10.76 -9.59
N SER A 384 18.57 -10.70 -8.82
CA SER A 384 18.39 -11.38 -7.54
C SER A 384 17.91 -12.82 -7.69
N GLY A 385 17.18 -13.12 -8.77
CA GLY A 385 16.42 -14.35 -8.92
C GLY A 385 15.17 -14.41 -8.03
N ASP A 386 14.71 -13.30 -7.45
CA ASP A 386 13.50 -13.27 -6.61
C ASP A 386 12.23 -13.27 -7.50
N PRO A 387 11.44 -14.38 -7.51
CA PRO A 387 10.25 -14.46 -8.34
C PRO A 387 9.13 -13.51 -7.89
N ARG A 388 9.16 -12.99 -6.66
CA ARG A 388 8.16 -12.05 -6.13
C ARG A 388 8.29 -10.68 -6.78
N LEU A 389 9.52 -10.24 -7.06
CA LEU A 389 9.78 -9.01 -7.79
C LEU A 389 9.34 -9.13 -9.25
N LEU A 390 9.59 -10.27 -9.87
CA LEU A 390 9.11 -10.55 -11.23
C LEU A 390 7.57 -10.49 -11.29
N GLU A 391 6.90 -11.14 -10.34
CA GLU A 391 5.45 -11.12 -10.23
C GLU A 391 4.91 -9.69 -10.01
N THR A 392 5.58 -8.91 -9.18
CA THR A 392 5.26 -7.48 -8.93
C THR A 392 5.32 -6.65 -10.21
N ALA A 393 6.38 -6.79 -11.01
CA ALA A 393 6.51 -6.08 -12.28
C ALA A 393 5.43 -6.48 -13.30
N LEU A 394 5.09 -7.77 -13.36
CA LEU A 394 4.02 -8.30 -14.21
C LEU A 394 2.65 -7.77 -13.80
N LEU A 395 2.35 -7.75 -12.50
CA LEU A 395 1.11 -7.21 -11.96
C LEU A 395 0.97 -5.71 -12.27
N TRP A 396 2.06 -4.95 -12.18
CA TRP A 396 2.04 -3.54 -12.55
C TRP A 396 1.71 -3.35 -14.03
N CYS A 397 2.36 -4.10 -14.93
CA CYS A 397 2.03 -4.05 -16.36
C CYS A 397 0.57 -4.43 -16.63
N GLN A 398 0.04 -5.46 -15.98
CA GLN A 398 -1.36 -5.87 -16.13
C GLN A 398 -2.34 -4.79 -15.66
N ASN A 399 -2.12 -4.23 -14.46
CA ASN A 399 -2.93 -3.13 -13.92
C ASN A 399 -2.84 -1.89 -14.83
N PHE A 400 -1.63 -1.54 -15.27
CA PHE A 400 -1.39 -0.37 -16.09
C PHE A 400 -2.12 -0.47 -17.43
N ALA A 401 -2.01 -1.62 -18.11
CA ALA A 401 -2.74 -1.89 -19.36
C ALA A 401 -4.26 -1.81 -19.18
N ASP A 402 -4.79 -2.32 -18.06
CA ASP A 402 -6.23 -2.35 -17.81
C ASP A 402 -6.80 -0.97 -17.41
N LEU A 403 -6.09 -0.22 -16.56
CA LEU A 403 -6.65 0.97 -15.88
C LEU A 403 -5.95 2.29 -16.23
N SER A 404 -4.68 2.26 -16.65
CA SER A 404 -3.86 3.47 -16.81
C SER A 404 -3.66 3.90 -18.25
N ILE A 405 -3.88 3.00 -19.21
CA ILE A 405 -3.90 3.32 -20.63
C ILE A 405 -5.24 3.94 -21.02
N TRP A 406 -5.19 4.97 -21.85
CA TRP A 406 -6.36 5.50 -22.53
C TRP A 406 -6.62 4.66 -23.79
N TRP A 407 -7.75 3.95 -23.79
CA TRP A 407 -8.17 3.10 -24.92
C TRP A 407 -9.27 3.74 -25.78
N GLY A 408 -9.66 4.99 -25.50
CA GLY A 408 -10.59 5.73 -26.33
C GLY A 408 -10.01 5.98 -27.73
N GLU A 409 -10.88 6.24 -28.70
CA GLU A 409 -10.51 6.35 -30.12
C GLU A 409 -9.46 7.44 -30.36
N LYS A 410 -9.72 8.64 -29.87
CA LYS A 410 -8.76 9.75 -29.90
C LYS A 410 -7.66 9.48 -28.87
N ASP A 411 -6.40 9.68 -29.25
CA ASP A 411 -5.23 9.55 -28.35
C ASP A 411 -5.01 8.14 -27.77
N ARG A 412 -5.55 7.11 -28.42
CA ARG A 412 -5.41 5.70 -28.03
C ARG A 412 -3.96 5.33 -27.75
N GLY A 413 -3.71 4.69 -26.62
CA GLY A 413 -2.39 4.23 -26.19
C GLY A 413 -1.66 5.23 -25.28
N GLY A 414 -2.10 6.49 -25.21
CA GLY A 414 -1.54 7.44 -24.27
C GLY A 414 -1.84 7.08 -22.81
N THR A 415 -0.93 7.46 -21.91
CA THR A 415 -1.11 7.23 -20.46
C THR A 415 -2.03 8.28 -19.86
N ARG A 416 -2.98 7.87 -19.02
CA ARG A 416 -3.84 8.78 -18.26
C ARG A 416 -3.07 9.51 -17.18
N TYR A 417 -3.51 10.72 -16.83
CA TYR A 417 -3.03 11.38 -15.61
C TYR A 417 -3.42 10.53 -14.39
N PRO A 418 -2.46 10.19 -13.51
CA PRO A 418 -2.66 9.13 -12.52
C PRO A 418 -3.67 9.47 -11.43
N ASN A 419 -3.77 10.72 -10.97
CA ASN A 419 -4.67 11.10 -9.88
C ASN A 419 -5.43 12.39 -10.22
N ILE A 420 -6.72 12.29 -10.51
CA ILE A 420 -7.55 13.44 -10.90
C ILE A 420 -7.71 14.49 -9.80
N LEU A 421 -7.52 14.12 -8.53
CA LEU A 421 -7.57 15.06 -7.41
C LEU A 421 -6.49 16.15 -7.51
N LEU A 422 -5.32 15.81 -8.09
CA LEU A 422 -4.22 16.76 -8.26
C LEU A 422 -4.44 17.76 -9.41
N ILE A 423 -5.50 17.56 -10.20
CA ILE A 423 -5.93 18.49 -11.25
C ILE A 423 -7.33 19.03 -10.93
N GLU A 424 -7.67 19.10 -9.64
CA GLU A 424 -8.88 19.72 -9.10
C GLU A 424 -10.19 19.12 -9.64
N LYS A 425 -10.15 17.83 -10.01
CA LYS A 425 -11.35 17.09 -10.43
C LYS A 425 -11.84 16.19 -9.30
N THR A 426 -13.15 16.17 -9.12
CA THR A 426 -13.81 15.32 -8.12
C THR A 426 -13.97 13.89 -8.64
N PRO A 427 -13.60 12.87 -7.85
CA PRO A 427 -13.93 11.48 -8.12
C PRO A 427 -15.43 11.26 -8.29
N HIS A 428 -15.81 10.25 -9.08
CA HIS A 428 -17.19 9.83 -9.18
C HIS A 428 -17.73 9.41 -7.79
N ASP A 429 -18.88 9.98 -7.40
CA ASP A 429 -19.48 9.89 -6.06
C ASP A 429 -18.51 10.25 -4.89
N ASP A 430 -17.49 11.09 -5.12
CA ASP A 430 -16.39 11.39 -4.16
C ASP A 430 -15.71 10.12 -3.62
N ASN A 431 -15.70 9.03 -4.40
CA ASN A 431 -15.06 7.78 -3.99
C ASN A 431 -13.53 7.92 -3.98
N ARG A 432 -12.94 7.97 -2.78
CA ARG A 432 -11.49 8.07 -2.56
C ARG A 432 -10.79 6.73 -2.28
N SER A 433 -11.48 5.59 -2.38
CA SER A 433 -10.89 4.27 -2.19
C SER A 433 -10.22 3.70 -3.45
N PHE A 434 -10.17 4.49 -4.53
CA PHE A 434 -9.61 4.12 -5.81
C PHE A 434 -8.89 5.32 -6.44
N MET A 435 -7.80 5.04 -7.14
CA MET A 435 -7.06 6.06 -7.85
C MET A 435 -7.72 6.35 -9.20
N TRP A 436 -8.66 7.28 -9.19
CA TRP A 436 -9.29 7.76 -10.41
C TRP A 436 -8.29 8.53 -11.25
N ARG A 437 -8.18 8.12 -12.52
CA ARG A 437 -7.26 8.66 -13.52
C ARG A 437 -8.02 9.56 -14.50
N SER A 438 -7.35 10.35 -15.34
CA SER A 438 -8.08 11.14 -16.33
C SER A 438 -8.78 10.27 -17.38
N ASN A 439 -9.94 10.70 -17.88
CA ASN A 439 -10.56 10.17 -19.11
C ASN A 439 -9.97 10.83 -20.37
N SER A 440 -8.64 10.92 -20.40
CA SER A 440 -7.86 11.48 -21.49
C SER A 440 -6.41 11.01 -21.35
N ALA A 441 -5.69 10.97 -22.47
CA ALA A 441 -4.24 10.79 -22.46
C ALA A 441 -3.50 12.07 -22.03
N VAL A 442 -2.32 11.88 -21.44
CA VAL A 442 -1.37 12.94 -21.09
C VAL A 442 0.02 12.56 -21.58
N ASN A 443 0.58 13.38 -22.47
CA ASN A 443 1.86 13.10 -23.13
C ASN A 443 3.01 12.90 -22.14
N PHE A 444 3.14 13.71 -21.09
CA PHE A 444 4.24 13.61 -20.14
C PHE A 444 4.14 12.43 -19.17
N CYS A 445 2.98 11.81 -19.03
CA CYS A 445 2.84 10.56 -18.27
C CYS A 445 3.20 9.33 -19.11
N THR A 446 3.32 9.46 -20.43
CA THR A 446 3.60 8.32 -21.33
C THR A 446 5.09 8.03 -21.37
N LYS A 447 5.56 7.16 -20.48
CA LYS A 447 6.95 6.68 -20.35
C LYS A 447 6.94 5.27 -19.76
N GLY A 448 7.96 4.47 -20.04
CA GLY A 448 8.11 3.12 -19.46
C GLY A 448 7.43 1.99 -20.23
N PHE A 449 7.01 2.23 -21.47
CA PHE A 449 6.37 1.18 -22.28
C PHE A 449 7.32 0.06 -22.68
N ASP A 450 8.65 0.22 -22.55
CA ASP A 450 9.59 -0.91 -22.68
C ASP A 450 9.28 -2.04 -21.67
N ALA A 451 8.66 -1.72 -20.53
CA ALA A 451 8.18 -2.70 -19.56
C ALA A 451 7.15 -3.69 -20.17
N PHE A 452 6.31 -3.25 -21.12
CA PHE A 452 5.37 -4.13 -21.78
C PHE A 452 6.05 -5.13 -22.71
N TYR A 453 7.19 -4.77 -23.31
CA TYR A 453 8.02 -5.72 -24.05
C TYR A 453 8.59 -6.79 -23.12
N LEU A 454 9.10 -6.39 -21.95
CA LEU A 454 9.61 -7.34 -20.94
C LEU A 454 8.48 -8.23 -20.41
N ALA A 455 7.30 -7.68 -20.12
CA ALA A 455 6.14 -8.45 -19.70
C ALA A 455 5.69 -9.45 -20.77
N TYR A 456 5.73 -9.07 -22.05
CA TYR A 456 5.50 -9.99 -23.17
C TYR A 456 6.57 -11.09 -23.23
N GLU A 457 7.85 -10.74 -23.08
CA GLU A 457 8.95 -11.71 -23.04
C GLU A 457 8.83 -12.70 -21.86
N GLU A 458 8.12 -12.37 -20.78
CA GLU A 458 7.92 -13.24 -19.61
C GLU A 458 6.66 -14.08 -19.67
N THR A 459 5.63 -13.63 -20.39
CA THR A 459 4.29 -14.26 -20.37
C THR A 459 3.86 -14.84 -21.70
N GLY A 460 4.37 -14.31 -22.81
CA GLY A 460 3.82 -14.51 -24.15
C GLY A 460 2.40 -13.95 -24.33
N ASP A 461 1.95 -13.05 -23.46
CA ASP A 461 0.62 -12.45 -23.48
C ASP A 461 0.49 -11.39 -24.59
N PRO A 462 -0.33 -11.64 -25.63
CA PRO A 462 -0.48 -10.71 -26.74
C PRO A 462 -1.02 -9.35 -26.29
N ARG A 463 -1.77 -9.25 -25.18
CA ARG A 463 -2.21 -7.96 -24.64
C ARG A 463 -1.04 -7.04 -24.29
N MET A 464 0.06 -7.60 -23.80
CA MET A 464 1.28 -6.81 -23.49
C MET A 464 1.93 -6.28 -24.78
N ARG A 465 1.84 -7.03 -25.88
CA ARG A 465 2.31 -6.57 -27.19
C ARG A 465 1.38 -5.50 -27.79
N GLU A 466 0.06 -5.70 -27.69
CA GLU A 466 -0.96 -4.74 -28.18
C GLU A 466 -0.85 -3.38 -27.48
N VAL A 467 -0.67 -3.37 -26.15
CA VAL A 467 -0.50 -2.11 -25.41
C VAL A 467 0.84 -1.44 -25.72
N LEU A 468 1.92 -2.20 -25.92
CA LEU A 468 3.20 -1.67 -26.37
C LEU A 468 3.05 -0.96 -27.72
N GLU A 469 2.41 -1.63 -28.68
CA GLU A 469 2.19 -1.06 -30.03
C GLU A 469 1.34 0.20 -29.98
N ALA A 470 0.30 0.23 -29.15
CA ALA A 470 -0.51 1.42 -28.93
C ALA A 470 0.28 2.58 -28.29
N GLN A 471 1.07 2.31 -27.24
CA GLN A 471 1.91 3.33 -26.59
C GLN A 471 2.99 3.87 -27.55
N VAL A 472 3.62 2.99 -28.34
CA VAL A 472 4.59 3.40 -29.37
C VAL A 472 3.94 4.31 -30.40
N ALA A 473 2.77 3.93 -30.93
CA ALA A 473 2.05 4.74 -31.90
C ALA A 473 1.70 6.13 -31.34
N TYR A 474 1.15 6.19 -30.12
CA TYR A 474 0.86 7.44 -29.45
C TYR A 474 2.12 8.27 -29.18
N ALA A 475 3.20 7.66 -28.68
CA ALA A 475 4.44 8.36 -28.37
C ALA A 475 5.09 8.95 -29.62
N SER A 476 5.06 8.23 -30.74
CA SER A 476 5.57 8.74 -32.02
C SER A 476 4.76 9.92 -32.56
N GLN A 477 3.45 9.94 -32.31
CA GLN A 477 2.55 10.97 -32.86
C GLN A 477 2.38 12.20 -31.96
N SER A 478 2.30 12.00 -30.64
CA SER A 478 1.79 13.01 -29.69
C SER A 478 2.81 13.45 -28.64
N VAL A 479 3.94 12.75 -28.51
CA VAL A 479 4.98 13.11 -27.53
C VAL A 479 6.09 13.92 -28.21
N HIS A 480 6.27 15.14 -27.70
CA HIS A 480 7.26 16.10 -28.17
C HIS A 480 8.05 16.71 -27.01
N ALA A 481 9.33 16.99 -27.24
CA ALA A 481 10.23 17.60 -26.25
C ALA A 481 10.44 19.12 -26.46
N HIS A 482 9.72 19.72 -27.41
CA HIS A 482 9.82 21.14 -27.76
C HIS A 482 8.50 21.91 -27.71
N GLN A 483 7.39 21.24 -27.35
CA GLN A 483 6.03 21.79 -27.33
C GLN A 483 5.52 21.90 -25.87
N GLY A 484 6.23 22.67 -25.05
CA GLY A 484 5.81 22.97 -23.67
C GLY A 484 6.12 21.92 -22.61
N GLU A 485 6.71 20.77 -22.97
CA GLU A 485 7.08 19.70 -22.03
C GLU A 485 8.43 19.05 -22.39
N CYS A 486 9.54 19.73 -22.13
CA CYS A 486 10.90 19.24 -22.40
C CYS A 486 11.24 17.95 -21.64
N ARG A 487 10.57 17.70 -20.50
CA ARG A 487 10.71 16.45 -19.72
C ARG A 487 10.31 15.19 -20.48
N ASN A 488 9.62 15.33 -21.61
CA ASN A 488 9.32 14.23 -22.51
C ASN A 488 10.56 13.57 -23.10
N VAL A 489 11.73 14.21 -23.03
CA VAL A 489 13.01 13.58 -23.38
C VAL A 489 13.24 12.25 -22.65
N GLY A 490 12.62 12.02 -21.49
CA GLY A 490 12.68 10.71 -20.79
C GLY A 490 12.22 9.52 -21.64
N VAL A 491 11.33 9.73 -22.63
CA VAL A 491 10.85 8.68 -23.56
C VAL A 491 11.95 8.15 -24.48
N VAL A 492 13.05 8.91 -24.65
CA VAL A 492 14.23 8.42 -25.38
C VAL A 492 14.69 7.07 -24.83
N ARG A 493 14.60 6.85 -23.52
CA ARG A 493 14.95 5.57 -22.88
C ARG A 493 14.17 4.41 -23.49
N ASP A 494 12.84 4.53 -23.56
CA ASP A 494 11.96 3.48 -24.06
C ASP A 494 12.29 3.12 -25.52
N PHE A 495 12.45 4.13 -26.37
CA PHE A 495 12.78 3.92 -27.79
C PHE A 495 14.17 3.32 -27.99
N VAL A 496 15.19 3.77 -27.26
CA VAL A 496 16.54 3.17 -27.37
C VAL A 496 16.54 1.73 -26.87
N ARG A 497 15.84 1.44 -25.76
CA ARG A 497 15.69 0.06 -25.25
C ARG A 497 15.00 -0.84 -26.25
N LEU A 498 13.91 -0.39 -26.87
CA LEU A 498 13.25 -1.15 -27.94
C LEU A 498 14.17 -1.37 -29.14
N TYR A 499 14.97 -0.38 -29.54
CA TYR A 499 15.98 -0.57 -30.58
C TYR A 499 17.03 -1.62 -30.19
N GLU A 500 17.54 -1.60 -28.96
CA GLU A 500 18.52 -2.58 -28.47
C GLU A 500 17.94 -4.00 -28.41
N LEU A 501 16.67 -4.12 -28.04
CA LEU A 501 15.98 -5.41 -27.89
C LEU A 501 15.50 -6.00 -29.23
N THR A 502 15.17 -5.16 -30.21
CA THR A 502 14.54 -5.59 -31.49
C THR A 502 15.42 -5.38 -32.72
N GLY A 503 16.40 -4.48 -32.67
CA GLY A 503 17.18 -4.04 -33.83
C GLY A 503 16.43 -3.13 -34.81
N GLU A 504 15.15 -2.81 -34.56
CA GLU A 504 14.33 -2.05 -35.51
C GLU A 504 14.72 -0.56 -35.49
N ARG A 505 15.31 -0.07 -36.59
CA ARG A 505 15.84 1.30 -36.72
C ARG A 505 14.80 2.40 -36.46
N LYS A 506 13.51 2.12 -36.67
CA LYS A 506 12.41 3.06 -36.43
C LYS A 506 12.43 3.61 -35.00
N TYR A 507 12.71 2.78 -33.99
CA TYR A 507 12.75 3.23 -32.61
C TYR A 507 13.94 4.18 -32.36
N LEU A 508 15.13 3.86 -32.87
CA LEU A 508 16.28 4.76 -32.76
C LEU A 508 16.05 6.10 -33.47
N ASN A 509 15.28 6.12 -34.56
CA ASN A 509 14.92 7.36 -35.25
C ASN A 509 13.98 8.23 -34.39
N GLU A 510 13.01 7.63 -33.71
CA GLU A 510 12.13 8.35 -32.77
C GLU A 510 12.89 8.89 -31.55
N ALA A 511 13.86 8.13 -31.02
CA ALA A 511 14.76 8.61 -29.98
C ALA A 511 15.57 9.84 -30.44
N LEU A 512 16.13 9.79 -31.66
CA LEU A 512 16.85 10.93 -32.25
C LEU A 512 15.94 12.13 -32.50
N ARG A 513 14.69 11.91 -32.94
CA ARG A 513 13.69 12.97 -33.11
C ARG A 513 13.49 13.72 -31.80
N LEU A 514 13.16 13.02 -30.71
CA LEU A 514 12.92 13.63 -29.40
C LEU A 514 14.14 14.42 -28.89
N PHE A 515 15.36 13.88 -29.05
CA PHE A 515 16.55 14.63 -28.67
C PHE A 515 16.75 15.89 -29.53
N ARG A 516 16.57 15.80 -30.86
CA ARG A 516 16.70 16.95 -31.77
C ARG A 516 15.67 18.03 -31.47
N GLU A 517 14.46 17.64 -31.08
CA GLU A 517 13.45 18.56 -30.58
C GLU A 517 13.92 19.25 -29.30
N LEU A 518 14.37 18.50 -28.28
CA LEU A 518 14.91 19.08 -27.05
C LEU A 518 16.08 20.04 -27.36
N ARG A 519 16.94 19.70 -28.31
CA ARG A 519 18.11 20.50 -28.70
C ARG A 519 17.73 21.94 -29.05
N THR A 520 16.54 22.17 -29.59
CA THR A 520 16.03 23.51 -29.91
C THR A 520 15.67 24.36 -28.70
N LYS A 521 15.57 23.75 -27.51
CA LYS A 521 15.20 24.37 -26.23
C LYS A 521 16.36 24.45 -25.24
N LEU A 522 17.53 23.94 -25.59
CA LEU A 522 18.73 24.01 -24.76
C LEU A 522 19.27 25.43 -24.71
N TRP A 523 19.61 25.89 -23.52
CA TRP A 523 20.34 27.14 -23.31
C TRP A 523 21.80 27.01 -23.75
N GLU A 524 22.57 28.10 -23.70
CA GLU A 524 23.99 28.10 -24.08
C GLU A 524 24.82 27.09 -23.28
N ASN A 525 24.50 26.91 -21.99
CA ASN A 525 25.16 25.94 -21.11
C ASN A 525 24.63 24.50 -21.23
N ASN A 526 23.77 24.21 -22.21
CA ASN A 526 23.16 22.90 -22.46
C ASN A 526 22.16 22.41 -21.38
N LEU A 527 21.74 23.27 -20.46
CA LEU A 527 20.58 23.01 -19.58
C LEU A 527 19.28 23.46 -20.25
N PHE A 528 18.15 23.15 -19.62
CA PHE A 528 16.82 23.50 -20.12
C PHE A 528 15.80 23.63 -18.97
N ASP A 529 14.73 24.39 -19.22
CA ASP A 529 13.54 24.48 -18.36
C ASP A 529 12.52 23.39 -18.71
N GLN A 530 11.64 23.03 -17.76
CA GLN A 530 10.55 22.06 -17.97
C GLN A 530 9.70 22.41 -19.21
N GLY A 531 9.33 23.67 -19.38
CA GLY A 531 8.53 24.16 -20.51
C GLY A 531 9.35 24.68 -21.70
N GLY A 532 10.68 24.63 -21.60
CA GLY A 532 11.58 25.19 -22.61
C GLY A 532 11.62 26.72 -22.63
N LYS A 533 11.36 27.38 -21.50
CA LYS A 533 11.55 28.84 -21.36
C LYS A 533 13.05 29.21 -21.39
N PRO A 534 13.40 30.41 -21.85
CA PRO A 534 14.76 30.94 -21.69
C PRO A 534 15.10 31.09 -20.20
N PRO A 535 16.38 31.04 -19.81
CA PRO A 535 16.78 31.14 -18.41
C PRO A 535 16.43 32.53 -17.87
N THR A 536 15.81 32.59 -16.70
CA THR A 536 15.52 33.85 -16.02
C THR A 536 16.74 34.27 -15.20
N PRO A 537 17.34 35.46 -15.45
CA PRO A 537 18.39 35.98 -14.60
C PRO A 537 17.81 36.40 -13.25
N ASN A 538 18.58 36.22 -12.16
CA ASN A 538 18.22 36.63 -10.80
C ASN A 538 16.84 36.11 -10.36
N LEU A 539 16.71 34.79 -10.25
CA LEU A 539 15.48 34.14 -9.80
C LEU A 539 15.08 34.64 -8.39
N PRO A 540 13.79 34.91 -8.15
CA PRO A 540 13.30 35.11 -6.79
C PRO A 540 13.31 33.78 -6.03
N PHE A 541 13.18 33.86 -4.70
CA PHE A 541 12.88 32.67 -3.92
C PHE A 541 11.46 32.16 -4.24
N PHE A 542 11.33 30.85 -4.36
CA PHE A 542 10.05 30.16 -4.43
C PHE A 542 10.20 28.71 -3.94
N ASP A 543 9.11 28.20 -3.38
CA ASP A 543 9.07 26.89 -2.75
C ASP A 543 7.88 26.03 -3.23
N ASP A 544 7.21 26.47 -4.30
CA ASP A 544 6.10 25.76 -4.95
C ASP A 544 6.17 25.83 -6.49
N ASP A 545 5.56 24.84 -7.15
CA ASP A 545 5.57 24.73 -8.61
C ASP A 545 4.78 25.83 -9.31
N ALA A 546 3.66 26.30 -8.73
CA ALA A 546 2.81 27.29 -9.38
C ALA A 546 3.54 28.63 -9.55
N THR A 547 4.37 28.99 -8.57
CA THR A 547 5.28 30.15 -8.63
C THR A 547 6.45 29.86 -9.56
N GLY A 548 7.11 28.71 -9.40
CA GLY A 548 8.29 28.34 -10.19
C GLY A 548 8.02 28.30 -11.70
N LEU A 549 6.85 27.79 -12.11
CA LEU A 549 6.46 27.67 -13.52
C LEU A 549 6.38 29.01 -14.27
N ARG A 550 6.45 30.15 -13.58
CA ARG A 550 6.50 31.49 -14.20
C ARG A 550 7.89 31.84 -14.75
N TYR A 551 8.92 31.18 -14.25
CA TYR A 551 10.32 31.45 -14.59
C TYR A 551 10.93 30.32 -15.43
N GLY A 552 12.03 30.60 -16.12
CA GLY A 552 12.84 29.58 -16.78
C GLY A 552 14.03 29.21 -15.90
N TYR A 553 14.04 28.00 -15.36
CA TYR A 553 15.11 27.53 -14.48
C TYR A 553 15.31 26.01 -14.63
N ALA A 554 16.52 25.55 -14.29
CA ALA A 554 16.85 24.14 -14.33
C ALA A 554 16.33 23.46 -13.04
N LYS A 555 15.26 22.68 -13.17
CA LYS A 555 14.69 21.93 -12.06
C LYS A 555 15.30 20.52 -11.99
N PRO A 556 16.08 20.16 -10.94
CA PRO A 556 16.78 18.88 -10.86
C PRO A 556 15.88 17.68 -11.16
N TYR A 557 14.71 17.66 -10.54
CA TYR A 557 13.70 16.61 -10.70
C TYR A 557 13.21 16.42 -12.15
N ILE A 558 13.24 17.48 -12.95
CA ILE A 558 12.73 17.47 -14.32
C ILE A 558 13.84 17.19 -15.33
N ILE A 559 14.95 17.92 -15.23
CA ILE A 559 16.02 17.78 -16.21
C ILE A 559 16.70 16.40 -16.11
N GLY A 560 16.63 15.76 -14.94
CA GLY A 560 17.08 14.38 -14.72
C GLY A 560 16.48 13.35 -15.68
N TYR A 561 15.28 13.60 -16.23
CA TYR A 561 14.70 12.75 -17.28
C TYR A 561 15.58 12.65 -18.53
N ALA A 562 16.41 13.66 -18.82
CA ALA A 562 17.40 13.58 -19.88
C ALA A 562 18.40 12.45 -19.63
N LEU A 563 18.82 12.24 -18.38
CA LEU A 563 19.80 11.22 -18.02
C LEU A 563 19.22 9.80 -17.98
N ALA A 564 17.88 9.65 -17.98
CA ALA A 564 17.27 8.34 -18.09
C ALA A 564 17.47 7.69 -19.48
N GLY A 565 17.57 8.50 -20.55
CA GLY A 565 17.61 8.00 -21.93
C GLY A 565 18.75 8.51 -22.81
N LEU A 566 19.18 9.78 -22.65
CA LEU A 566 20.24 10.35 -23.49
C LEU A 566 21.59 9.65 -23.35
N PRO A 567 22.01 9.15 -22.16
CA PRO A 567 23.25 8.36 -22.06
C PRO A 567 23.21 7.08 -22.90
N LEU A 568 22.05 6.42 -22.99
CA LEU A 568 21.85 5.25 -23.87
C LEU A 568 21.89 5.66 -25.34
N LEU A 569 21.18 6.74 -25.71
CA LEU A 569 21.20 7.26 -27.08
C LEU A 569 22.62 7.61 -27.54
N LEU A 570 23.44 8.18 -26.66
CA LEU A 570 24.82 8.56 -26.95
C LEU A 570 25.69 7.37 -27.40
N ARG A 571 25.40 6.15 -26.92
CA ARG A 571 26.10 4.92 -27.36
C ARG A 571 25.93 4.67 -28.86
N HIS A 572 24.76 4.98 -29.39
CA HIS A 572 24.35 4.74 -30.79
C HIS A 572 24.49 5.98 -31.68
N ALA A 573 24.59 7.17 -31.10
CA ALA A 573 24.59 8.45 -31.82
C ALA A 573 25.70 9.41 -31.33
N ARG A 574 26.93 8.90 -31.19
CA ARG A 574 28.09 9.65 -30.64
C ARG A 574 28.39 11.00 -31.32
N ARG A 575 28.02 11.14 -32.60
CA ARG A 575 28.26 12.34 -33.41
C ARG A 575 27.06 13.30 -33.46
N GLU A 576 25.95 12.97 -32.79
CA GLU A 576 24.78 13.85 -32.78
C GLU A 576 25.11 15.16 -32.03
N PRO A 577 24.96 16.34 -32.68
CA PRO A 577 25.40 17.61 -32.10
C PRO A 577 24.76 17.89 -30.73
N ARG A 578 25.60 18.35 -29.79
CA ARG A 578 25.26 18.69 -28.39
C ARG A 578 24.77 17.52 -27.51
N LEU A 579 24.67 16.29 -28.03
CA LEU A 579 24.14 15.16 -27.24
C LEU A 579 25.03 14.84 -26.03
N ARG A 580 26.33 14.70 -26.25
CA ARG A 580 27.30 14.47 -25.16
C ARG A 580 27.33 15.65 -24.19
N ASP A 581 27.26 16.88 -24.71
CA ASP A 581 27.35 18.10 -23.92
C ASP A 581 26.16 18.27 -22.97
N VAL A 582 24.94 17.91 -23.42
CA VAL A 582 23.74 17.89 -22.56
C VAL A 582 23.85 16.82 -21.49
N VAL A 583 24.28 15.60 -21.85
CA VAL A 583 24.47 14.52 -20.85
C VAL A 583 25.43 14.98 -19.76
N LYS A 584 26.55 15.59 -20.15
CA LYS A 584 27.54 16.14 -19.22
C LYS A 584 26.96 17.29 -18.38
N ALA A 585 26.38 18.30 -19.02
CA ALA A 585 25.88 19.49 -18.33
C ALA A 585 24.79 19.14 -17.31
N VAL A 586 23.87 18.24 -17.65
CA VAL A 586 22.80 17.81 -16.75
C VAL A 586 23.36 16.96 -15.60
N SER A 587 24.30 16.04 -15.86
CA SER A 587 24.90 15.23 -14.78
C SER A 587 25.72 16.08 -13.81
N ASP A 588 26.51 17.03 -14.33
CA ASP A 588 27.29 17.95 -13.53
C ASP A 588 26.36 18.81 -12.67
N PHE A 589 25.32 19.41 -13.27
CA PHE A 589 24.33 20.21 -12.54
C PHE A 589 23.62 19.41 -11.45
N ILE A 590 23.21 18.17 -11.71
CA ILE A 590 22.56 17.34 -10.69
C ILE A 590 23.54 17.03 -9.55
N ALA A 591 24.80 16.71 -9.84
CA ALA A 591 25.79 16.48 -8.80
C ALA A 591 26.11 17.75 -7.98
N GLU A 592 26.24 18.90 -8.64
CA GLU A 592 26.54 20.21 -8.03
C GLU A 592 25.38 20.77 -7.20
N SER A 593 24.13 20.55 -7.63
CA SER A 593 22.93 21.00 -6.91
C SER A 593 22.52 20.09 -5.75
N GLN A 594 23.23 18.97 -5.52
CA GLN A 594 22.94 18.06 -4.42
C GLN A 594 23.40 18.64 -3.08
N TYR A 595 22.54 18.53 -2.08
CA TYR A 595 22.89 18.95 -0.72
C TYR A 595 23.75 17.91 -0.01
N PRO A 596 24.63 18.32 0.93
CA PRO A 596 25.53 17.42 1.66
C PRO A 596 24.90 16.22 2.37
N LEU A 597 23.61 16.27 2.71
CA LEU A 597 22.88 15.14 3.29
C LEU A 597 22.53 14.04 2.26
N GLY A 598 22.75 14.28 0.96
CA GLY A 598 22.50 13.34 -0.12
C GLY A 598 21.13 13.48 -0.79
N GLY A 599 20.49 14.64 -0.70
CA GLY A 599 19.19 14.91 -1.33
C GLY A 599 19.20 16.13 -2.24
N TRP A 600 18.06 16.38 -2.88
CA TRP A 600 17.83 17.55 -3.72
C TRP A 600 16.64 18.34 -3.22
N ARG A 601 16.72 19.66 -3.33
CA ARG A 601 15.61 20.54 -2.97
C ARG A 601 14.59 20.64 -4.08
N TYR A 602 13.34 20.85 -3.69
CA TYR A 602 12.21 20.95 -4.61
C TYR A 602 11.35 22.17 -4.31
N PRO A 603 10.87 22.89 -5.34
CA PRO A 603 11.10 22.63 -6.77
C PRO A 603 12.41 23.20 -7.33
N HIS A 604 13.08 24.10 -6.60
CA HIS A 604 14.37 24.71 -6.98
C HIS A 604 15.51 24.17 -6.09
N PRO A 605 16.77 24.15 -6.56
CA PRO A 605 17.93 23.80 -5.73
C PRO A 605 18.08 24.59 -4.42
N CYS A 606 17.34 25.68 -4.21
CA CYS A 606 17.41 26.49 -3.00
C CYS A 606 16.09 26.52 -2.21
N SER A 607 15.11 25.72 -2.60
CA SER A 607 13.81 25.61 -1.93
C SER A 607 13.92 24.99 -0.52
N SER A 608 12.91 25.17 0.32
CA SER A 608 12.94 24.76 1.72
C SER A 608 12.92 23.24 1.92
N THR A 609 12.29 22.49 1.00
CA THR A 609 12.11 21.05 1.15
C THR A 609 13.22 20.25 0.48
N LEU A 610 14.02 19.54 1.27
CA LEU A 610 15.04 18.59 0.82
C LEU A 610 14.44 17.18 0.70
N ILE A 611 14.26 16.70 -0.53
CA ILE A 611 13.72 15.35 -0.81
C ILE A 611 14.87 14.33 -0.81
N LEU A 612 14.71 13.29 0.02
CA LEU A 612 15.69 12.21 0.20
C LEU A 612 15.15 10.86 -0.26
N SER A 613 13.84 10.67 -0.26
CA SER A 613 13.20 9.45 -0.74
C SER A 613 13.48 9.23 -2.24
N GLN A 614 13.37 10.26 -3.07
CA GLN A 614 13.63 10.22 -4.52
C GLN A 614 15.11 10.35 -4.90
N ALA A 615 16.00 10.62 -3.95
CA ALA A 615 17.43 10.80 -4.21
C ALA A 615 18.09 9.59 -4.92
N MET A 616 17.51 8.40 -4.74
CA MET A 616 17.97 7.19 -5.40
C MET A 616 17.83 7.24 -6.93
N GLU A 617 16.78 7.88 -7.45
CA GLU A 617 16.59 8.08 -8.89
C GLU A 617 17.69 8.99 -9.47
N HIS A 618 18.00 10.08 -8.79
CA HIS A 618 19.08 10.99 -9.23
C HIS A 618 20.46 10.34 -9.16
N ALA A 619 20.73 9.54 -8.14
CA ALA A 619 21.94 8.73 -8.10
C ALA A 619 22.01 7.80 -9.32
N TRP A 620 20.91 7.10 -9.64
CA TRP A 620 20.81 6.23 -10.81
C TRP A 620 20.98 6.98 -12.14
N GLN A 621 20.43 8.19 -12.26
CA GLN A 621 20.60 9.05 -13.43
C GLN A 621 22.07 9.47 -13.61
N ILE A 622 22.77 9.82 -12.52
CA ILE A 622 24.22 10.09 -12.55
C ILE A 622 25.00 8.84 -12.99
N THR A 623 24.67 7.65 -12.46
CA THR A 623 25.36 6.41 -12.89
C THR A 623 25.12 6.10 -14.37
N GLN A 624 23.94 6.39 -14.91
CA GLN A 624 23.69 6.24 -16.35
C GLN A 624 24.57 7.19 -17.18
N ALA A 625 24.70 8.45 -16.75
CA ALA A 625 25.59 9.40 -17.40
C ALA A 625 27.05 8.92 -17.38
N ASP A 626 27.56 8.53 -16.21
CA ASP A 626 28.93 8.06 -16.04
C ASP A 626 29.26 6.82 -16.88
N ARG A 627 28.31 5.89 -17.02
CA ARG A 627 28.45 4.74 -17.94
C ARG A 627 28.67 5.17 -19.39
N ALA A 628 28.19 6.34 -19.80
CA ALA A 628 28.30 6.84 -21.17
C ALA A 628 29.44 7.84 -21.39
N ILE A 629 29.76 8.70 -20.42
CA ILE A 629 30.76 9.77 -20.57
C ILE A 629 32.03 9.61 -19.73
N GLY A 630 32.05 8.66 -18.80
CA GLY A 630 33.14 8.41 -17.85
C GLY A 630 32.84 8.96 -16.45
N VAL A 631 33.38 8.30 -15.42
CA VAL A 631 33.20 8.71 -14.01
C VAL A 631 33.99 9.96 -13.67
N THR A 632 33.43 10.80 -12.80
CA THR A 632 34.14 11.92 -12.15
C THR A 632 34.10 11.77 -10.63
N GLU A 633 35.02 12.45 -9.94
CA GLU A 633 35.03 12.43 -8.47
C GLU A 633 33.77 13.06 -7.87
N SER A 634 33.28 14.16 -8.48
CA SER A 634 32.05 14.85 -8.06
C SER A 634 30.83 13.94 -8.16
N HIS A 635 30.69 13.21 -9.28
CA HIS A 635 29.60 12.26 -9.50
C HIS A 635 29.63 11.11 -8.49
N LEU A 636 30.80 10.50 -8.29
CA LEU A 636 30.96 9.43 -7.29
C LEU A 636 30.70 9.93 -5.87
N ASN A 637 31.07 11.16 -5.53
CA ASN A 637 30.74 11.78 -4.24
C ASN A 637 29.23 11.96 -4.09
N ALA A 638 28.53 12.39 -5.15
CA ALA A 638 27.09 12.57 -5.10
C ALA A 638 26.34 11.24 -4.89
N VAL A 639 26.74 10.19 -5.61
CA VAL A 639 26.23 8.83 -5.44
C VAL A 639 26.56 8.28 -4.04
N GLU A 640 27.79 8.49 -3.55
CA GLU A 640 28.21 8.07 -2.21
C GLU A 640 27.32 8.68 -1.12
N ARG A 641 27.01 9.98 -1.21
CA ARG A 641 26.13 10.65 -0.23
C ARG A 641 24.74 10.01 -0.16
N VAL A 642 24.14 9.67 -1.29
CA VAL A 642 22.84 8.98 -1.35
C VAL A 642 22.92 7.60 -0.70
N LEU A 643 23.92 6.79 -1.09
CA LEU A 643 24.08 5.43 -0.57
C LEU A 643 24.37 5.44 0.95
N ARG A 644 25.27 6.32 1.41
CA ARG A 644 25.59 6.46 2.85
C ARG A 644 24.38 6.90 3.64
N GLN A 645 23.64 7.90 3.18
CA GLN A 645 22.39 8.31 3.82
C GLN A 645 21.43 7.11 3.95
N ARG A 646 21.24 6.33 2.88
CA ARG A 646 20.34 5.18 2.87
C ARG A 646 20.77 4.11 3.88
N ILE A 647 22.04 3.71 3.82
CA ILE A 647 22.61 2.63 4.63
C ILE A 647 22.63 3.00 6.10
N HIS A 648 23.11 4.20 6.46
CA HIS A 648 23.25 4.59 7.86
C HIS A 648 21.90 4.84 8.53
N VAL A 649 20.92 5.44 7.84
CA VAL A 649 19.57 5.63 8.41
C VAL A 649 18.88 4.28 8.62
N LEU A 650 18.95 3.36 7.65
CA LEU A 650 18.40 2.01 7.81
C LEU A 650 19.07 1.23 8.95
N ARG A 651 20.38 1.39 9.11
CA ARG A 651 21.12 0.77 10.22
C ARG A 651 20.69 1.32 11.57
N GLU A 652 20.52 2.64 11.68
CA GLU A 652 20.19 3.31 12.94
C GLU A 652 18.71 3.15 13.34
N LYS A 653 17.80 3.30 12.37
CA LYS A 653 16.35 3.40 12.64
C LYS A 653 15.52 2.25 12.08
N GLY A 654 16.07 1.45 11.16
CA GLY A 654 15.34 0.39 10.49
C GLY A 654 14.34 0.87 9.42
N THR A 655 14.40 2.15 9.04
CA THR A 655 13.49 2.73 8.04
C THR A 655 14.20 3.73 7.11
N LEU A 656 13.48 4.31 6.16
CA LEU A 656 13.99 5.31 5.21
C LEU A 656 13.87 6.74 5.76
N LEU A 657 14.82 7.59 5.40
CA LEU A 657 14.70 9.04 5.57
C LEU A 657 14.13 9.64 4.27
N SER A 658 12.91 10.18 4.37
CA SER A 658 12.09 10.58 3.24
C SER A 658 12.34 12.02 2.82
N ALA A 659 12.39 12.94 3.77
CA ALA A 659 12.65 14.35 3.52
C ALA A 659 13.15 15.08 4.77
N VAL A 660 13.73 16.26 4.56
CA VAL A 660 13.91 17.28 5.60
C VAL A 660 13.27 18.57 5.10
N ARG A 661 12.19 19.02 5.75
CA ARG A 661 11.57 20.33 5.44
C ARG A 661 12.30 21.45 6.15
N GLY A 662 12.16 22.66 5.60
CA GLY A 662 12.84 23.85 6.08
C GLY A 662 12.63 24.12 7.57
N TRP A 663 13.67 24.59 8.25
CA TRP A 663 13.62 24.96 9.68
C TRP A 663 12.57 26.03 9.99
N GLU A 664 12.17 26.83 9.01
CA GLU A 664 11.17 27.88 9.14
C GLU A 664 9.83 27.31 9.64
N TRP A 665 9.44 26.14 9.13
CA TRP A 665 8.22 25.44 9.52
C TRP A 665 8.26 24.92 10.95
N GLU A 666 9.35 24.25 11.32
CA GLU A 666 9.50 23.64 12.66
C GLU A 666 9.62 24.70 13.76
N THR A 667 10.26 25.84 13.45
CA THR A 667 10.41 26.97 14.38
C THR A 667 9.15 27.84 14.48
N GLY A 668 8.14 27.60 13.63
CA GLY A 668 6.94 28.43 13.55
C GLY A 668 7.19 29.83 12.96
N THR A 669 8.32 30.03 12.29
CA THR A 669 8.65 31.28 11.58
C THR A 669 7.65 31.55 10.46
N VAL A 670 7.15 30.47 9.83
CA VAL A 670 6.10 30.50 8.81
C VAL A 670 5.03 29.45 9.14
N LYS A 671 3.78 29.74 8.77
CA LYS A 671 2.62 28.84 8.92
C LYS A 671 1.99 28.48 7.58
N THR A 672 2.26 29.27 6.54
CA THR A 672 1.70 29.09 5.19
C THR A 672 2.79 29.13 4.12
N GLN A 673 2.48 28.59 2.93
CA GLN A 673 3.41 28.58 1.80
C GLN A 673 3.66 30.00 1.27
N GLU A 674 2.64 30.84 1.31
CA GLU A 674 2.67 32.25 0.92
C GLU A 674 3.63 33.06 1.81
N GLU A 675 3.59 32.84 3.13
CA GLU A 675 4.52 33.47 4.07
C GLU A 675 5.98 33.08 3.78
N LEU A 676 6.24 31.81 3.48
CA LEU A 676 7.58 31.35 3.14
C LEU A 676 8.10 31.94 1.84
N ASN A 677 7.26 31.99 0.81
CA ASN A 677 7.63 32.64 -0.46
C ASN A 677 7.85 34.15 -0.31
N ALA A 678 7.18 34.81 0.63
CA ALA A 678 7.35 36.23 0.90
C ALA A 678 8.52 36.55 1.85
N LEU A 679 9.00 35.57 2.61
CA LEU A 679 10.05 35.75 3.62
C LEU A 679 11.42 36.09 3.00
N TYR A 680 11.71 35.52 1.83
CA TYR A 680 12.96 35.71 1.11
C TYR A 680 12.69 36.35 -0.24
N ARG A 681 13.46 37.37 -0.58
CA ARG A 681 13.45 37.94 -1.94
C ARG A 681 14.24 37.07 -2.88
N HIS A 682 15.41 36.64 -2.42
CA HIS A 682 16.34 35.82 -3.19
C HIS A 682 16.74 34.56 -2.43
N PRO A 683 17.01 33.44 -3.13
CA PRO A 683 17.25 32.17 -2.45
C PRO A 683 18.49 32.15 -1.55
N GLU A 684 19.50 32.97 -1.83
CA GLU A 684 20.72 33.12 -1.02
C GLU A 684 20.49 33.72 0.37
N GLU A 685 19.35 34.39 0.58
CA GLU A 685 18.98 34.96 1.88
C GLU A 685 18.60 33.86 2.90
N ARG A 686 18.29 32.66 2.42
CA ARG A 686 17.88 31.52 3.25
C ARG A 686 19.09 30.75 3.79
N ASP A 687 19.22 30.68 5.11
CA ASP A 687 20.19 29.80 5.76
C ASP A 687 19.70 28.34 5.76
N CYS A 688 20.08 27.61 4.71
CA CYS A 688 19.72 26.21 4.53
C CYS A 688 20.49 25.24 5.43
N ALA A 689 21.60 25.66 6.07
CA ALA A 689 22.40 24.78 6.92
C ALA A 689 21.67 24.44 8.23
N ARG A 690 20.79 25.36 8.68
CA ARG A 690 19.90 25.14 9.84
C ARG A 690 18.95 23.98 9.67
N ASP A 691 18.61 23.57 8.45
CA ASP A 691 17.69 22.44 8.20
C ASP A 691 18.18 21.14 8.85
N TYR A 692 19.49 20.92 8.90
CA TYR A 692 20.05 19.69 9.48
C TYR A 692 19.87 19.64 11.00
N GLU A 693 19.85 20.78 11.66
CA GLU A 693 19.76 20.90 13.11
C GLU A 693 18.33 21.19 13.61
N GLN A 694 17.55 21.89 12.79
CA GLN A 694 16.26 22.48 13.17
C GLN A 694 15.12 22.13 12.20
N GLY A 695 15.41 21.65 10.99
CA GLY A 695 14.41 21.27 10.00
C GLY A 695 13.56 20.07 10.39
N GLN A 696 12.34 19.97 9.86
CA GLN A 696 11.42 18.87 10.18
C GLN A 696 11.82 17.60 9.43
N ILE A 697 12.16 16.54 10.16
CA ILE A 697 12.57 15.24 9.61
C ILE A 697 11.34 14.38 9.30
N GLN A 698 11.26 13.82 8.09
CA GLN A 698 10.23 12.87 7.67
C GLN A 698 10.85 11.51 7.38
N LEU A 699 10.27 10.44 7.93
CA LEU A 699 10.76 9.06 7.81
C LEU A 699 9.67 8.15 7.21
N GLY A 700 10.06 6.93 6.82
CA GLY A 700 9.13 5.82 6.63
C GLY A 700 8.45 5.73 5.27
N THR A 701 8.66 6.68 4.37
CA THR A 701 7.99 6.68 3.06
C THR A 701 8.95 6.81 1.88
N ALA A 702 8.62 6.16 0.77
CA ALA A 702 9.31 6.38 -0.49
C ALA A 702 8.38 6.11 -1.69
N PRO A 703 8.44 6.92 -2.75
CA PRO A 703 7.81 6.57 -4.00
C PRO A 703 8.63 5.48 -4.73
N PRO A 704 8.10 4.84 -5.78
CA PRO A 704 8.74 3.69 -6.42
C PRO A 704 10.13 4.01 -6.96
N GLU A 705 10.32 5.20 -7.54
CA GLU A 705 11.63 5.69 -8.01
C GLU A 705 12.69 5.82 -6.91
N GLY A 706 12.26 5.96 -5.65
CA GLY A 706 13.12 5.97 -4.48
C GLY A 706 13.60 4.58 -4.04
N LEU A 707 13.03 3.52 -4.59
CA LEU A 707 13.24 2.14 -4.14
C LEU A 707 13.97 1.29 -5.18
N VAL A 708 13.50 1.34 -6.44
CA VAL A 708 13.81 0.31 -7.45
C VAL A 708 15.25 0.34 -7.97
N TYR A 709 15.98 1.43 -7.79
CA TYR A 709 17.32 1.61 -8.35
C TYR A 709 18.46 1.29 -7.38
N PHE A 710 18.17 1.00 -6.10
CA PHE A 710 19.21 0.87 -5.06
C PHE A 710 20.31 -0.12 -5.44
N THR A 711 19.93 -1.32 -5.90
CA THR A 711 20.89 -2.37 -6.23
C THR A 711 21.76 -2.00 -7.44
N ASP A 712 21.20 -1.37 -8.48
CA ASP A 712 21.97 -0.94 -9.66
C ASP A 712 22.98 0.15 -9.30
N VAL A 713 22.55 1.13 -8.48
CA VAL A 713 23.42 2.20 -7.98
C VAL A 713 24.55 1.64 -7.10
N LEU A 714 24.22 0.69 -6.20
CA LEU A 714 25.20 0.04 -5.34
C LEU A 714 26.22 -0.77 -6.16
N ALA A 715 25.76 -1.56 -7.13
CA ALA A 715 26.63 -2.34 -8.01
C ALA A 715 27.60 -1.44 -8.78
N PHE A 716 27.09 -0.36 -9.37
CA PHE A 716 27.91 0.64 -10.06
C PHE A 716 28.96 1.24 -9.12
N TYR A 717 28.56 1.74 -7.95
CA TYR A 717 29.46 2.41 -7.01
C TYR A 717 30.61 1.48 -6.55
N LEU A 718 30.30 0.22 -6.23
CA LEU A 718 31.28 -0.75 -5.72
C LEU A 718 32.32 -1.18 -6.77
N ARG A 719 32.09 -0.90 -8.07
CA ARG A 719 33.12 -1.07 -9.11
C ARG A 719 34.19 0.03 -9.08
N HIS A 720 33.87 1.18 -8.49
CA HIS A 720 34.72 2.36 -8.55
C HIS A 720 35.31 2.76 -7.20
N ARG A 721 34.66 2.41 -6.08
CA ARG A 721 35.12 2.76 -4.74
C ARG A 721 34.98 1.59 -3.76
N PRO A 722 35.88 1.50 -2.76
CA PRO A 722 35.81 0.42 -1.80
C PRO A 722 34.58 0.57 -0.90
N LEU A 723 34.01 -0.58 -0.55
CA LEU A 723 32.86 -0.69 0.34
C LEU A 723 33.06 0.01 1.69
N SER A 724 34.29 0.02 2.22
CA SER A 724 34.61 0.63 3.52
C SER A 724 34.17 2.09 3.63
N ARG A 725 34.15 2.83 2.51
CA ARG A 725 33.66 4.22 2.48
C ARG A 725 32.17 4.35 2.77
N LEU A 726 31.36 3.38 2.37
CA LEU A 726 29.91 3.39 2.63
C LEU A 726 29.58 3.04 4.09
N LEU A 727 30.44 2.24 4.73
CA LEU A 727 30.22 1.74 6.09
C LEU A 727 30.92 2.59 7.16
N ALA A 728 31.87 3.43 6.75
CA ALA A 728 32.57 4.35 7.65
C ALA A 728 31.56 5.24 8.38
N PRO A 729 31.65 5.38 9.71
CA PRO A 729 30.75 6.26 10.45
C PRO A 729 30.88 7.71 9.93
N PRO A 730 29.78 8.45 9.79
CA PRO A 730 29.84 9.85 9.39
C PRO A 730 30.52 10.69 10.49
N SER A 731 31.37 11.64 10.10
CA SER A 731 32.06 12.52 11.06
C SER A 731 31.05 13.39 11.81
N GLN A 732 31.32 13.75 13.07
CA GLN A 732 30.33 14.42 13.93
C GLN A 732 29.79 15.75 13.38
N ASN A 733 30.58 16.46 12.57
CA ASN A 733 30.22 17.73 11.95
C ASN A 733 29.49 17.57 10.61
N GLU A 734 29.43 16.37 10.04
CA GLU A 734 28.72 16.11 8.78
C GLU A 734 27.20 16.21 8.99
N PRO A 735 26.44 16.77 8.02
CA PRO A 735 24.98 16.82 8.08
C PRO A 735 24.31 15.47 8.33
N LEU A 736 24.86 14.38 7.78
CA LEU A 736 24.35 13.03 8.05
C LEU A 736 24.47 12.67 9.54
N ALA A 737 25.60 12.93 10.18
CA ALA A 737 25.75 12.68 11.62
C ALA A 737 24.83 13.57 12.48
N LYS A 738 24.64 14.84 12.08
CA LYS A 738 23.69 15.75 12.76
C LYS A 738 22.26 15.22 12.70
N VAL A 739 21.82 14.80 11.51
CA VAL A 739 20.46 14.25 11.31
C VAL A 739 20.31 12.90 12.00
N LEU A 740 21.29 12.00 11.93
CA LEU A 740 21.25 10.72 12.65
C LEU A 740 21.13 10.95 14.16
N ARG A 741 21.91 11.86 14.75
CA ARG A 741 21.76 12.21 16.17
C ARG A 741 20.35 12.67 16.49
N ARG A 742 19.74 13.51 15.65
CA ARG A 742 18.35 13.96 15.84
C ARG A 742 17.36 12.82 15.69
N ILE A 743 17.58 11.89 14.77
CA ILE A 743 16.74 10.68 14.60
C ILE A 743 16.84 9.76 15.83
N SER A 744 18.02 9.64 16.45
CA SER A 744 18.26 8.82 17.64
C SER A 744 17.80 9.51 18.94
N GLN A 745 17.99 10.84 19.05
CA GLN A 745 17.58 11.67 20.20
C GLN A 745 16.07 11.93 20.22
N ARG A 746 15.45 12.03 19.05
CA ARG A 746 14.00 11.83 18.91
C ARG A 746 13.73 10.35 19.15
N GLY A 747 13.72 9.94 20.43
CA GLY A 747 12.99 8.74 20.84
C GLY A 747 11.66 8.75 20.08
N ALA A 748 11.45 7.72 19.27
CA ALA A 748 10.54 7.69 18.11
C ALA A 748 9.43 8.77 18.14
N SER A 749 9.67 9.92 17.49
CA SER A 749 8.69 11.02 17.41
C SER A 749 8.27 11.21 15.95
N PRO A 750 7.00 10.94 15.58
CA PRO A 750 6.48 11.08 14.23
C PRO A 750 5.81 12.45 14.04
N LEU A 751 6.39 13.32 13.21
CA LEU A 751 5.75 14.55 12.74
C LEU A 751 5.57 14.49 11.22
N TYR A 752 4.58 13.69 10.80
CA TYR A 752 3.61 13.93 9.72
C TYR A 752 2.71 12.67 9.61
N ARG A 753 1.85 12.44 10.61
CA ARG A 753 0.74 11.49 10.47
C ARG A 753 -0.31 12.12 9.57
N ALA A 754 -0.27 11.80 8.27
CA ALA A 754 -1.48 11.80 7.48
C ALA A 754 -2.44 10.81 8.16
N THR A 755 -3.63 11.32 8.48
CA THR A 755 -4.60 10.67 9.34
C THR A 755 -5.18 9.39 8.72
N SER A 756 -4.62 8.22 9.03
CA SER A 756 -5.39 6.97 9.15
C SER A 756 -4.50 5.83 9.62
N HIS A 757 -4.98 5.13 10.66
CA HIS A 757 -4.45 3.92 11.29
C HIS A 757 -3.44 4.15 12.42
N GLN A 758 -3.94 3.94 13.65
CA GLN A 758 -3.14 3.92 14.87
C GLN A 758 -2.15 2.76 14.82
N GLU A 759 -0.86 3.10 14.79
CA GLU A 759 0.19 2.19 15.24
C GLU A 759 -0.12 1.71 16.67
N VAL A 760 0.20 0.45 16.96
CA VAL A 760 0.11 -0.07 18.33
C VAL A 760 1.22 0.60 19.14
N PRO A 761 0.91 1.39 20.18
CA PRO A 761 1.92 2.12 20.93
C PRO A 761 2.87 1.18 21.66
N HIS A 762 4.13 1.60 21.80
CA HIS A 762 5.10 0.87 22.60
C HIS A 762 4.69 0.89 24.08
N MET A 763 4.41 -0.29 24.64
CA MET A 763 3.98 -0.44 26.02
C MET A 763 5.18 -0.34 26.96
N LEU A 764 5.16 0.60 27.91
CA LEU A 764 6.12 0.68 29.01
C LEU A 764 6.06 -0.58 29.88
N ILE A 765 4.86 -1.08 30.14
CA ILE A 765 4.63 -2.32 30.87
C ILE A 765 3.32 -2.95 30.44
N THR A 766 3.29 -4.28 30.33
CA THR A 766 2.07 -5.05 30.13
C THR A 766 1.86 -5.95 31.34
N ALA A 767 0.65 -5.96 31.90
CA ALA A 767 0.32 -6.83 33.02
C ALA A 767 0.33 -8.30 32.60
N ASN A 768 0.82 -9.18 33.47
CA ASN A 768 0.76 -10.61 33.24
C ASN A 768 -0.70 -11.10 33.42
N ASN A 769 -1.44 -11.19 32.31
CA ASN A 769 -2.84 -11.59 32.30
C ASN A 769 -2.97 -13.12 32.37
N PRO A 770 -3.45 -13.70 33.48
CA PRO A 770 -3.54 -15.16 33.63
C PRO A 770 -4.65 -15.79 32.79
N ASN A 771 -5.61 -15.00 32.29
CA ASN A 771 -6.73 -15.52 31.50
C ASN A 771 -7.19 -14.50 30.44
N PRO A 772 -6.40 -14.31 29.36
CA PRO A 772 -6.67 -13.30 28.33
C PRO A 772 -7.93 -13.55 27.50
N LYS A 773 -8.57 -14.73 27.64
CA LYS A 773 -9.85 -15.02 26.98
C LYS A 773 -11.05 -14.46 27.74
N THR A 774 -10.89 -14.10 29.02
CA THR A 774 -12.00 -13.65 29.87
C THR A 774 -11.71 -12.33 30.58
N LEU A 775 -10.45 -12.06 30.93
CA LEU A 775 -10.02 -10.84 31.59
C LEU A 775 -9.42 -9.85 30.59
N PRO A 776 -9.72 -8.55 30.73
CA PRO A 776 -9.03 -7.51 29.97
C PRO A 776 -7.52 -7.55 30.18
N THR A 777 -6.75 -7.40 29.10
CA THR A 777 -5.30 -7.24 29.18
C THR A 777 -4.97 -5.78 29.39
N LEU A 778 -4.24 -5.48 30.46
CA LEU A 778 -3.86 -4.13 30.84
C LEU A 778 -2.41 -3.81 30.44
N ALA A 779 -2.15 -2.60 29.98
CA ALA A 779 -0.81 -2.10 29.74
C ALA A 779 -0.70 -0.61 30.06
N VAL A 780 0.52 -0.11 30.28
CA VAL A 780 0.84 1.31 30.38
C VAL A 780 1.71 1.71 29.20
N TRP A 781 1.43 2.86 28.61
CA TRP A 781 2.24 3.46 27.55
C TRP A 781 2.28 4.99 27.69
N GLU A 782 3.19 5.65 26.99
CA GLU A 782 3.28 7.11 26.97
C GLU A 782 2.78 7.65 25.63
N ASP A 783 1.86 8.60 25.68
CA ASP A 783 1.33 9.32 24.54
C ASP A 783 1.89 10.74 24.52
N GLU A 784 2.77 11.01 23.55
CA GLU A 784 3.27 12.36 23.28
C GLU A 784 2.48 13.05 22.16
N GLU A 785 1.61 12.32 21.45
CA GLU A 785 0.89 12.84 20.29
C GLU A 785 -0.30 13.70 20.69
N SER A 786 -1.02 13.31 21.74
CA SER A 786 -2.19 14.08 22.21
C SER A 786 -1.79 15.37 22.94
N SER A 787 -0.54 15.51 23.38
CA SER A 787 -0.04 16.70 24.07
C SER A 787 1.43 16.96 23.73
N PRO A 788 1.73 17.58 22.57
CA PRO A 788 3.10 17.86 22.14
C PRO A 788 3.93 18.55 23.23
N GLY A 789 5.10 18.00 23.57
CA GLY A 789 5.98 18.52 24.62
C GLY A 789 5.69 18.02 26.04
N ARG A 790 4.64 17.20 26.24
CA ARG A 790 4.34 16.53 27.52
C ARG A 790 3.95 15.08 27.28
N LYS A 791 4.67 14.15 27.92
CA LYS A 791 4.30 12.73 27.90
C LYS A 791 3.05 12.50 28.73
N LEU A 792 1.99 11.97 28.12
CA LEU A 792 0.79 11.56 28.83
C LEU A 792 0.88 10.08 29.18
N THR A 793 0.76 9.73 30.46
CA THR A 793 0.76 8.32 30.88
C THR A 793 -0.62 7.72 30.62
N MET A 794 -0.68 6.76 29.69
CA MET A 794 -1.90 6.08 29.26
C MET A 794 -1.97 4.68 29.84
N VAL A 795 -3.12 4.31 30.40
CA VAL A 795 -3.47 2.92 30.73
C VAL A 795 -4.34 2.36 29.63
N ALA A 796 -3.81 1.40 28.86
CA ALA A 796 -4.54 0.66 27.85
C ALA A 796 -5.25 -0.55 28.46
N ALA A 797 -6.49 -0.80 28.04
CA ALA A 797 -7.26 -1.99 28.38
C ALA A 797 -7.87 -2.61 27.12
N THR A 798 -7.50 -3.86 26.83
CA THR A 798 -8.05 -4.64 25.70
C THR A 798 -9.02 -5.68 26.22
N PHE A 799 -10.30 -5.58 25.83
CA PHE A 799 -11.37 -6.43 26.35
C PHE A 799 -11.63 -7.61 25.40
N PRO A 800 -11.52 -8.87 25.86
CA PRO A 800 -11.70 -10.04 24.98
C PRO A 800 -13.17 -10.29 24.60
N ASN A 801 -14.11 -9.77 25.38
CA ASN A 801 -15.54 -9.98 25.18
C ASN A 801 -16.19 -8.99 24.19
N VAL A 802 -15.44 -8.00 23.70
CA VAL A 802 -15.88 -7.06 22.66
C VAL A 802 -14.85 -7.07 21.52
N PRO A 803 -15.19 -7.57 20.33
CA PRO A 803 -14.24 -7.74 19.23
C PRO A 803 -13.51 -6.45 18.87
N GLY A 804 -12.17 -6.49 18.91
CA GLY A 804 -11.31 -5.37 18.52
C GLY A 804 -11.40 -4.14 19.43
N PHE A 805 -11.89 -4.30 20.68
CA PHE A 805 -12.02 -3.18 21.61
C PHE A 805 -10.77 -2.99 22.48
N THR A 806 -10.06 -1.90 22.23
CA THR A 806 -9.02 -1.36 23.12
C THR A 806 -9.35 0.10 23.44
N CYS A 807 -9.42 0.43 24.72
CA CYS A 807 -9.54 1.81 25.19
C CYS A 807 -8.30 2.23 25.97
N ASP A 808 -7.98 3.53 25.93
CA ASP A 808 -6.86 4.10 26.67
C ASP A 808 -7.38 5.13 27.67
N ALA A 809 -6.75 5.22 28.84
CA ALA A 809 -7.11 6.18 29.86
C ALA A 809 -5.88 7.00 30.28
N TRP A 810 -5.90 8.32 30.07
CA TRP A 810 -4.84 9.20 30.54
C TRP A 810 -4.94 9.35 32.07
N CYS A 811 -3.97 8.81 32.80
CA CYS A 811 -3.81 8.93 34.24
C CYS A 811 -2.71 9.96 34.53
N TYR A 812 -2.98 11.20 34.94
CA TYR A 812 -4.25 11.91 35.09
C TYR A 812 -4.14 13.27 34.39
N GLU A 813 -5.26 13.84 33.94
CA GLU A 813 -5.34 15.23 33.48
C GLU A 813 -5.36 16.17 34.68
N SER A 814 -4.23 16.17 35.41
CA SER A 814 -4.09 16.74 36.75
C SER A 814 -2.66 17.21 37.00
N ASP A 815 -2.47 17.91 38.11
CA ASP A 815 -1.17 18.42 38.58
C ASP A 815 -0.34 17.33 39.29
N VAL A 816 -0.15 16.20 38.60
CA VAL A 816 0.66 15.07 39.08
C VAL A 816 1.65 14.63 38.00
N ASP A 817 2.82 14.17 38.44
CA ASP A 817 3.89 13.66 37.56
C ASP A 817 4.01 12.15 37.70
N PHE A 818 4.05 11.44 36.58
CA PHE A 818 4.27 10.00 36.57
C PHE A 818 5.66 9.64 37.13
N VAL A 819 5.70 8.65 38.02
CA VAL A 819 6.95 8.17 38.64
C VAL A 819 7.32 6.79 38.10
N ASP A 820 6.44 5.80 38.27
CA ASP A 820 6.63 4.45 37.76
C ASP A 820 5.30 3.69 37.60
N ALA A 821 5.37 2.56 36.89
CA ALA A 821 4.31 1.58 36.80
C ALA A 821 4.85 0.16 36.98
N ARG A 822 4.06 -0.73 37.60
CA ARG A 822 4.45 -2.11 37.89
C ARG A 822 3.30 -3.07 37.59
N ALA A 823 3.64 -4.22 37.02
CA ALA A 823 2.73 -5.33 36.86
C ALA A 823 2.60 -6.05 38.20
N LEU A 824 1.37 -6.27 38.62
CA LEU A 824 1.03 -7.04 39.82
C LEU A 824 0.44 -8.39 39.42
N SER A 825 0.32 -9.28 40.40
CA SER A 825 -0.33 -10.59 40.20
C SER A 825 -1.78 -10.44 39.73
N ARG A 826 -2.25 -11.45 38.99
CA ARG A 826 -3.61 -11.57 38.44
C ARG A 826 -3.98 -10.48 37.41
N GLY A 827 -3.04 -10.09 36.55
CA GLY A 827 -3.29 -9.12 35.47
C GLY A 827 -3.45 -7.67 35.92
N ARG A 828 -3.16 -7.35 37.18
CA ARG A 828 -3.29 -5.99 37.74
C ARG A 828 -2.11 -5.09 37.39
N LEU A 829 -2.32 -3.78 37.41
CA LEU A 829 -1.27 -2.76 37.32
C LEU A 829 -1.29 -1.86 38.55
N GLN A 830 -0.12 -1.36 38.94
CA GLN A 830 0.02 -0.25 39.88
C GLN A 830 0.74 0.90 39.19
N LEU A 831 0.22 2.11 39.31
CA LEU A 831 0.84 3.35 38.85
C LEU A 831 1.10 4.27 40.05
N ARG A 832 2.21 4.98 40.03
CA ARG A 832 2.56 5.98 41.06
C ARG A 832 2.77 7.33 40.42
N HIS A 833 2.10 8.36 40.94
CA HIS A 833 2.23 9.74 40.48
C HIS A 833 2.52 10.68 41.65
N ARG A 834 3.50 11.57 41.48
CA ARG A 834 3.88 12.58 42.46
C ARG A 834 2.99 13.80 42.33
N TRP A 835 2.42 14.23 43.44
CA TRP A 835 1.68 15.48 43.46
C TRP A 835 2.66 16.66 43.44
N ARG A 836 2.57 17.54 42.44
CA ARG A 836 3.54 18.65 42.28
C ARG A 836 3.52 19.63 43.44
N ALA A 837 2.33 20.03 43.88
CA ALA A 837 2.16 20.95 45.00
C ALA A 837 2.63 20.37 46.35
N HIS A 838 2.57 19.04 46.51
CA HIS A 838 2.99 18.33 47.73
C HIS A 838 3.86 17.11 47.39
N PRO A 839 5.15 17.32 47.06
CA PRO A 839 6.05 16.25 46.57
C PRO A 839 6.23 15.06 47.53
N GLN A 840 5.92 15.25 48.82
CA GLN A 840 5.91 14.21 49.86
C GLN A 840 4.74 13.23 49.74
N ILE A 841 3.76 13.53 48.89
CA ILE A 841 2.55 12.71 48.66
C ILE A 841 2.66 11.97 47.32
N MET A 842 2.38 10.67 47.39
CA MET A 842 2.22 9.80 46.22
C MET A 842 0.77 9.43 46.01
N LEU A 843 0.27 9.69 44.82
CA LEU A 843 -0.97 9.11 44.32
C LEU A 843 -0.67 7.72 43.77
N VAL A 844 -1.11 6.70 44.48
CA VAL A 844 -0.97 5.30 44.08
C VAL A 844 -2.29 4.82 43.50
N THR A 845 -2.27 4.36 42.25
CA THR A 845 -3.45 3.86 41.54
C THR A 845 -3.27 2.38 41.22
N VAL A 846 -4.20 1.55 41.66
CA VAL A 846 -4.26 0.13 41.29
C VAL A 846 -5.34 -0.05 40.25
N VAL A 847 -4.97 -0.64 39.11
CA VAL A 847 -5.87 -0.96 38.01
C VAL A 847 -6.12 -2.47 37.99
N THR A 848 -7.38 -2.87 38.14
CA THR A 848 -7.77 -4.28 38.31
C THR A 848 -8.68 -4.74 37.17
N PRO A 849 -8.31 -5.78 36.40
CA PRO A 849 -9.19 -6.34 35.38
C PRO A 849 -10.21 -7.31 35.99
N GLU A 850 -11.44 -7.25 35.49
CA GLU A 850 -12.54 -8.15 35.79
C GLU A 850 -13.22 -8.57 34.48
N PRO A 851 -13.96 -9.69 34.41
CA PRO A 851 -14.68 -10.05 33.19
C PRO A 851 -15.65 -8.93 32.75
N GLY A 852 -15.36 -8.32 31.59
CA GLY A 852 -16.13 -7.21 31.04
C GLY A 852 -15.94 -5.85 31.72
N ALA A 853 -15.04 -5.72 32.70
CA ALA A 853 -14.81 -4.44 33.41
C ALA A 853 -13.34 -4.22 33.83
N VAL A 854 -12.96 -2.97 34.07
CA VAL A 854 -11.67 -2.58 34.65
C VAL A 854 -11.89 -1.55 35.75
N GLU A 855 -11.35 -1.79 36.94
CA GLU A 855 -11.43 -0.86 38.07
C GLU A 855 -10.15 -0.02 38.20
N PHE A 856 -10.31 1.27 38.44
CA PHE A 856 -9.25 2.17 38.87
C PHE A 856 -9.54 2.58 40.32
N LEU A 857 -8.62 2.25 41.22
CA LEU A 857 -8.70 2.62 42.64
C LEU A 857 -7.43 3.37 43.03
N ALA A 858 -7.57 4.62 43.46
CA ALA A 858 -6.46 5.45 43.88
C ALA A 858 -6.54 5.84 45.36
N HIS A 859 -5.37 5.92 46.01
CA HIS A 859 -5.18 6.41 47.36
C HIS A 859 -3.87 7.19 47.49
N LEU A 860 -3.75 7.96 48.56
CA LEU A 860 -2.55 8.73 48.86
C LEU A 860 -1.62 7.96 49.82
N GLU A 861 -0.32 8.03 49.58
CA GLU A 861 0.74 7.51 50.45
C GLU A 861 1.79 8.60 50.73
N LEU A 862 2.41 8.55 51.91
CA LEU A 862 3.56 9.38 52.24
C LEU A 862 4.86 8.72 51.75
N THR A 863 5.72 9.48 51.06
CA THR A 863 7.04 8.98 50.64
C THR A 863 8.06 8.96 51.77
N ASP A 864 7.88 9.82 52.76
CA ASP A 864 8.73 9.94 53.96
C ASP A 864 7.84 9.86 55.22
N ARG A 865 8.27 9.10 56.22
CA ARG A 865 7.57 8.94 57.50
C ARG A 865 7.51 10.22 58.33
N ARG A 866 8.31 11.25 57.99
CA ARG A 866 8.34 12.56 58.67
C ARG A 866 7.57 13.68 57.97
N GLY A 867 6.97 13.44 56.80
CA GLY A 867 6.25 14.47 56.04
C GLY A 867 4.85 14.78 56.59
N GLU A 868 4.45 16.05 56.57
CA GLU A 868 3.08 16.46 56.92
C GLU A 868 2.08 16.15 55.78
N VAL A 869 0.88 15.72 56.16
CA VAL A 869 -0.22 15.42 55.23
C VAL A 869 -1.03 16.70 55.00
N PRO A 870 -1.13 17.20 53.76
CA PRO A 870 -1.94 18.40 53.48
C PRO A 870 -3.43 18.11 53.72
N PRO A 871 -4.22 19.12 54.15
CA PRO A 871 -5.67 18.97 54.35
C PRO A 871 -6.44 18.86 53.02
N GLU A 872 -5.84 19.33 51.92
CA GLU A 872 -6.37 19.31 50.57
C GLU A 872 -6.11 17.97 49.84
N MET A 873 -6.94 17.67 48.84
CA MET A 873 -6.82 16.49 47.99
C MET A 873 -6.41 16.91 46.58
N PRO A 874 -5.58 16.14 45.86
CA PRO A 874 -5.30 16.44 44.46
C PRO A 874 -6.58 16.29 43.64
N PHE A 875 -6.80 17.21 42.70
CA PHE A 875 -7.81 17.03 41.66
C PHE A 875 -7.35 15.89 40.75
N VAL A 876 -8.20 14.88 40.54
CA VAL A 876 -7.88 13.67 39.78
C VAL A 876 -8.93 13.48 38.69
N ASN A 877 -8.53 13.62 37.43
CA ASN A 877 -9.38 13.44 36.25
C ASN A 877 -8.78 12.40 35.30
N LEU A 878 -9.60 11.43 34.90
CA LEU A 878 -9.23 10.39 33.94
C LEU A 878 -9.87 10.69 32.58
N CYS A 879 -9.04 11.00 31.60
CA CYS A 879 -9.49 11.16 30.21
C CYS A 879 -9.54 9.76 29.55
N TRP A 880 -10.73 9.15 29.53
CA TRP A 880 -10.95 7.84 28.95
C TRP A 880 -11.32 7.96 27.47
N GLN A 881 -10.50 7.35 26.61
CA GLN A 881 -10.54 7.49 25.16
C GLN A 881 -10.85 6.15 24.49
N VAL A 882 -11.73 6.18 23.49
CA VAL A 882 -12.05 5.00 22.67
C VAL A 882 -11.47 5.08 21.26
N ARG A 883 -10.54 6.01 21.04
CA ARG A 883 -9.89 6.21 19.73
C ARG A 883 -9.29 4.93 19.15
N ARG A 884 -8.76 4.02 20.00
CA ARG A 884 -8.15 2.72 19.60
C ARG A 884 -9.12 1.56 19.46
N ALA A 885 -10.42 1.85 19.50
CA ALA A 885 -11.48 0.92 19.18
C ALA A 885 -12.22 1.40 17.92
N PRO A 886 -11.88 0.92 16.71
CA PRO A 886 -12.47 1.41 15.45
C PRO A 886 -14.00 1.34 15.41
N ALA A 887 -14.60 0.36 16.09
CA ALA A 887 -16.05 0.24 16.23
C ALA A 887 -16.68 1.37 17.08
N PHE A 888 -15.90 2.10 17.87
CA PHE A 888 -16.36 3.13 18.81
C PHE A 888 -15.83 4.53 18.49
N ALA A 889 -14.61 4.66 17.96
CA ALA A 889 -13.98 5.93 17.61
C ALA A 889 -14.80 6.78 16.61
N SER A 890 -14.57 8.10 16.60
CA SER A 890 -15.21 9.03 15.66
C SER A 890 -14.80 8.75 14.23
N LYS A 891 -13.51 8.55 13.98
CA LYS A 891 -13.00 8.22 12.65
C LYS A 891 -13.53 6.85 12.18
N PRO A 892 -13.87 6.69 10.88
CA PRO A 892 -13.67 7.67 9.80
C PRO A 892 -14.74 8.76 9.69
N ASP A 893 -15.82 8.70 10.47
CA ASP A 893 -16.91 9.69 10.40
C ASP A 893 -16.49 11.05 10.99
N PRO A 894 -17.20 12.14 10.63
CA PRO A 894 -17.08 13.41 11.32
C PRO A 894 -17.34 13.26 12.82
N TYR A 895 -16.61 14.05 13.61
CA TYR A 895 -16.66 14.00 15.08
C TYR A 895 -18.09 14.06 15.69
N PRO A 896 -19.05 14.84 15.15
CA PRO A 896 -20.44 14.80 15.65
C PRO A 896 -21.13 13.42 15.60
N GLU A 897 -20.73 12.50 14.71
CA GLU A 897 -21.27 11.13 14.69
C GLU A 897 -20.84 10.29 15.89
N PHE A 898 -19.68 10.59 16.48
CA PHE A 898 -19.30 10.03 17.79
C PHE A 898 -20.25 10.52 18.88
N VAL A 899 -20.52 11.83 18.93
CA VAL A 899 -21.44 12.44 19.90
C VAL A 899 -22.83 11.82 19.84
N LYS A 900 -23.33 11.51 18.63
CA LYS A 900 -24.64 10.86 18.44
C LYS A 900 -24.74 9.49 19.10
N ARG A 901 -23.63 8.76 19.21
CA ARG A 901 -23.56 7.42 19.82
C ARG A 901 -23.21 7.44 21.31
N CYS A 902 -22.77 8.59 21.84
CA CYS A 902 -22.55 8.78 23.26
C CYS A 902 -23.89 8.92 24.01
N PHE A 903 -23.95 8.47 25.26
CA PHE A 903 -25.16 8.53 26.09
C PHE A 903 -24.87 8.79 27.57
N ILE A 904 -25.88 9.32 28.26
CA ILE A 904 -26.01 9.41 29.72
C ILE A 904 -27.40 8.91 30.14
N PHE A 905 -27.65 8.77 31.43
CA PHE A 905 -28.99 8.54 31.97
C PHE A 905 -29.55 9.84 32.54
N THR A 906 -30.69 10.28 32.03
CA THR A 906 -31.44 11.44 32.52
C THR A 906 -32.77 10.97 33.14
N ALA A 907 -33.63 11.90 33.54
CA ALA A 907 -35.00 11.60 33.95
C ALA A 907 -35.83 10.88 32.86
N LYS A 908 -35.39 10.87 31.60
CA LYS A 908 -36.01 10.14 30.47
C LYS A 908 -35.40 8.75 30.25
N GLY A 909 -34.51 8.29 31.12
CA GLY A 909 -33.72 7.07 30.94
C GLY A 909 -32.48 7.29 30.09
N ARG A 910 -32.04 6.27 29.33
CA ARG A 910 -30.85 6.38 28.47
C ARG A 910 -31.11 7.41 27.37
N THR A 911 -30.40 8.54 27.44
CA THR A 911 -30.50 9.67 26.52
C THR A 911 -29.20 9.80 25.75
N PHE A 912 -29.26 9.80 24.42
CA PHE A 912 -28.07 10.03 23.60
C PHE A 912 -27.69 11.52 23.61
N LEU A 913 -26.40 11.84 23.56
CA LEU A 913 -25.93 13.21 23.78
C LEU A 913 -26.40 14.19 22.68
N HIS A 914 -26.66 13.70 21.47
CA HIS A 914 -27.26 14.54 20.41
C HIS A 914 -28.72 14.90 20.66
N GLN A 915 -29.40 14.21 21.59
CA GLN A 915 -30.78 14.48 22.00
C GLN A 915 -30.87 15.41 23.21
N THR A 916 -29.72 15.75 23.81
CA THR A 916 -29.63 16.77 24.85
C THR A 916 -29.55 18.16 24.24
N GLU A 917 -29.97 19.18 24.97
CA GLU A 917 -29.71 20.56 24.61
C GLU A 917 -28.21 20.85 24.76
N ARG A 918 -27.55 21.12 23.63
CA ARG A 918 -26.13 21.43 23.57
C ARG A 918 -25.93 22.93 23.38
N ARG A 919 -25.07 23.52 24.20
CA ARG A 919 -24.76 24.95 24.20
C ARG A 919 -23.42 25.20 23.53
N LYS A 920 -23.23 26.41 22.99
CA LYS A 920 -21.99 26.78 22.32
C LYS A 920 -20.83 26.83 23.32
N ILE A 921 -19.66 26.41 22.86
CA ILE A 921 -18.38 26.44 23.56
C ILE A 921 -18.02 27.91 23.85
N PRO A 922 -17.95 28.33 25.13
CA PRO A 922 -17.80 29.74 25.50
C PRO A 922 -16.55 30.41 24.95
N VAL A 923 -15.41 29.70 24.98
CA VAL A 923 -14.12 30.25 24.51
C VAL A 923 -14.00 30.37 22.98
N ARG A 924 -15.00 29.88 22.23
CA ARG A 924 -14.99 29.88 20.75
C ARG A 924 -16.04 30.83 20.17
N PRO A 925 -15.75 31.46 19.01
CA PRO A 925 -16.74 32.22 18.26
C PRO A 925 -18.02 31.42 17.99
N ALA A 926 -19.16 32.11 17.92
CA ALA A 926 -20.46 31.48 17.76
C ALA A 926 -20.60 30.73 16.41
N ASP A 927 -19.84 31.12 15.40
CA ASP A 927 -19.78 30.58 14.05
C ASP A 927 -18.64 29.56 13.83
N ASP A 928 -17.82 29.28 14.85
CA ASP A 928 -16.78 28.24 14.78
C ASP A 928 -17.39 26.89 14.35
N PRO A 929 -16.77 26.13 13.43
CA PRO A 929 -17.26 24.81 13.02
C PRO A 929 -17.48 23.84 14.19
N CYS A 930 -16.71 23.98 15.28
CA CYS A 930 -16.86 23.19 16.50
C CYS A 930 -18.09 23.58 17.33
N ASN A 931 -18.75 24.69 17.00
CA ASN A 931 -19.99 25.17 17.61
C ASN A 931 -21.25 24.87 16.79
N ASN A 932 -21.09 24.27 15.60
CA ASN A 932 -22.19 24.10 14.63
C ASN A 932 -22.17 22.70 13.99
N PRO A 933 -22.54 21.63 14.73
CA PRO A 933 -23.06 21.61 16.11
C PRO A 933 -21.94 21.60 17.19
N PRO A 934 -22.22 21.93 18.46
CA PRO A 934 -21.21 21.94 19.53
C PRO A 934 -20.53 20.58 19.75
N TRP A 935 -19.21 20.52 19.60
CA TRP A 935 -18.42 19.29 19.70
C TRP A 935 -18.28 18.77 21.12
N VAL A 936 -18.29 19.63 22.14
CA VAL A 936 -18.07 19.23 23.54
C VAL A 936 -19.16 19.78 24.46
N GLN A 937 -19.45 19.09 25.55
CA GLN A 937 -20.50 19.47 26.50
C GLN A 937 -20.25 18.86 27.89
N MET A 938 -20.54 19.64 28.94
CA MET A 938 -20.59 19.18 30.34
C MET A 938 -22.03 18.93 30.80
N TYR A 939 -22.19 17.98 31.72
CA TYR A 939 -23.48 17.59 32.31
C TYR A 939 -23.34 17.58 33.83
N ALA A 940 -24.26 18.25 34.53
CA ALA A 940 -24.32 18.26 35.99
C ALA A 940 -25.27 17.18 36.52
N ALA A 941 -25.05 16.73 37.75
CA ALA A 941 -25.97 15.83 38.42
C ALA A 941 -27.33 16.50 38.69
N SER A 942 -28.43 15.76 38.56
CA SER A 942 -29.79 16.28 38.72
C SER A 942 -30.12 16.76 40.14
N TRP A 943 -29.32 16.39 41.14
CA TRP A 943 -29.46 16.82 42.53
C TRP A 943 -28.60 18.04 42.87
N LEU A 944 -27.92 18.64 41.89
CA LEU A 944 -27.11 19.83 42.04
C LEU A 944 -27.65 20.98 41.18
N PRO A 945 -27.46 22.24 41.59
CA PRO A 945 -27.78 23.38 40.73
C PRO A 945 -26.92 23.35 39.46
N LEU A 946 -27.49 23.80 38.34
CA LEU A 946 -26.77 23.90 37.07
C LEU A 946 -25.66 24.97 37.18
N PRO A 947 -24.37 24.60 37.00
CA PRO A 947 -23.29 25.57 37.05
C PRO A 947 -23.32 26.53 35.87
N LYS A 948 -22.75 27.73 36.05
CA LYS A 948 -22.54 28.71 34.98
C LYS A 948 -21.09 28.61 34.48
N ALA A 949 -20.90 28.35 33.19
CA ALA A 949 -19.57 28.35 32.58
C ALA A 949 -18.99 29.77 32.51
N SER A 950 -17.67 29.89 32.70
CA SER A 950 -16.95 31.14 32.44
C SER A 950 -16.79 31.37 30.92
N PRO A 951 -16.58 32.61 30.47
CA PRO A 951 -16.29 32.90 29.07
C PRO A 951 -15.08 32.14 28.50
N ASP A 952 -14.08 31.83 29.34
CA ASP A 952 -12.87 31.10 28.93
C ASP A 952 -13.03 29.56 29.01
N SER A 953 -14.23 29.07 29.32
CA SER A 953 -14.47 27.64 29.47
C SER A 953 -14.41 26.90 28.12
N TRP A 954 -13.79 25.72 28.10
CA TRP A 954 -13.66 24.88 26.91
C TRP A 954 -14.95 24.11 26.57
N ALA A 955 -15.94 24.11 27.47
CA ALA A 955 -17.28 23.57 27.26
C ALA A 955 -18.30 24.33 28.13
N ASP A 956 -19.57 24.29 27.74
CA ASP A 956 -20.68 24.80 28.55
C ASP A 956 -21.46 23.63 29.21
N TYR A 957 -22.34 23.94 30.15
CA TYR A 957 -23.20 23.00 30.84
C TYR A 957 -24.55 22.85 30.12
N SER A 958 -24.90 21.60 29.80
CA SER A 958 -26.22 21.28 29.25
C SER A 958 -27.27 21.44 30.34
N PRO A 959 -28.45 22.00 30.05
CA PRO A 959 -29.54 21.99 31.02
C PRO A 959 -30.11 20.58 31.26
N ASP A 960 -29.84 19.61 30.38
CA ASP A 960 -30.14 18.20 30.66
C ASP A 960 -29.16 17.65 31.71
N GLN A 961 -29.69 17.26 32.86
CA GLN A 961 -28.91 16.74 33.98
C GLN A 961 -28.98 15.21 34.04
N TYR A 962 -27.89 14.58 34.48
CA TYR A 962 -27.86 13.13 34.64
C TYR A 962 -28.42 12.69 36.00
N THR A 963 -29.09 11.55 36.03
CA THR A 963 -29.63 10.90 37.24
C THR A 963 -28.74 9.79 37.77
N THR A 964 -27.78 9.37 36.96
CA THR A 964 -26.81 8.32 37.29
C THR A 964 -25.44 8.73 36.76
N PRO A 965 -24.36 8.63 37.56
CA PRO A 965 -22.99 8.95 37.16
C PRO A 965 -22.43 7.89 36.19
N VAL A 966 -23.08 7.75 35.03
CA VAL A 966 -22.70 6.85 33.94
C VAL A 966 -22.72 7.63 32.63
N ILE A 967 -21.59 7.58 31.92
CA ILE A 967 -21.44 8.12 30.56
C ILE A 967 -20.78 7.06 29.68
N GLY A 968 -21.29 6.87 28.48
CA GLY A 968 -20.83 5.79 27.60
C GLY A 968 -21.03 6.07 26.12
N VAL A 969 -20.65 5.10 25.30
CA VAL A 969 -20.73 5.12 23.84
C VAL A 969 -21.13 3.76 23.30
N VAL A 970 -21.92 3.75 22.23
CA VAL A 970 -22.38 2.54 21.52
C VAL A 970 -21.53 2.31 20.26
N SER A 971 -21.26 1.04 19.93
CA SER A 971 -20.54 0.66 18.72
C SER A 971 -21.29 1.07 17.45
N ARG A 972 -20.57 1.23 16.33
CA ARG A 972 -21.12 1.62 15.02
C ARG A 972 -22.24 0.70 14.53
N ASP A 973 -22.12 -0.59 14.83
CA ASP A 973 -23.11 -1.61 14.47
C ASP A 973 -24.24 -1.77 15.50
N GLY A 974 -24.22 -0.99 16.58
CA GLY A 974 -25.21 -1.03 17.65
C GLY A 974 -25.16 -2.27 18.55
N LYS A 975 -24.20 -3.18 18.36
CA LYS A 975 -24.17 -4.47 19.08
C LYS A 975 -23.53 -4.40 20.46
N TYR A 976 -22.65 -3.44 20.71
CA TYR A 976 -21.86 -3.33 21.94
C TYR A 976 -21.95 -1.92 22.54
N LEU A 977 -21.71 -1.81 23.84
CA LEU A 977 -21.54 -0.54 24.54
C LEU A 977 -20.27 -0.56 25.39
N ALA A 978 -19.71 0.62 25.63
CA ALA A 978 -18.67 0.84 26.61
C ALA A 978 -19.00 2.08 27.46
N ALA A 979 -18.71 2.05 28.77
CA ALA A 979 -19.12 3.11 29.69
C ALA A 979 -18.17 3.30 30.89
N LEU A 980 -18.09 4.53 31.39
CA LEU A 980 -17.51 4.87 32.69
C LEU A 980 -18.60 4.95 33.75
N ALA A 981 -18.34 4.47 34.97
CA ALA A 981 -19.20 4.68 36.13
C ALA A 981 -18.42 4.88 37.44
N ASN A 982 -19.05 5.59 38.38
CA ASN A 982 -18.65 5.68 39.80
C ASN A 982 -19.89 5.99 40.65
N ASP A 983 -19.73 6.36 41.92
CA ASP A 983 -20.81 6.70 42.87
C ASP A 983 -20.78 8.16 43.36
N SER A 984 -19.84 8.98 42.88
CA SER A 984 -19.53 10.26 43.52
C SER A 984 -19.37 11.43 42.55
N ALA A 985 -19.50 11.21 41.24
CA ALA A 985 -19.38 12.26 40.24
C ALA A 985 -20.42 13.35 40.42
N THR A 986 -19.98 14.59 40.34
CA THR A 986 -20.83 15.78 40.34
C THR A 986 -20.95 16.43 38.96
N VAL A 987 -20.01 16.10 38.05
CA VAL A 987 -19.98 16.54 36.65
C VAL A 987 -19.46 15.41 35.76
N MET A 988 -20.07 15.24 34.59
CA MET A 988 -19.55 14.39 33.51
C MET A 988 -19.34 15.24 32.25
N ALA A 989 -18.44 14.81 31.36
CA ALA A 989 -18.19 15.54 30.12
C ALA A 989 -17.92 14.60 28.94
N GLN A 990 -18.38 15.01 27.77
CA GLN A 990 -17.90 14.50 26.50
C GLN A 990 -16.96 15.56 25.89
N ALA A 991 -15.73 15.14 25.55
CA ALA A 991 -14.62 16.04 25.25
C ALA A 991 -13.83 15.60 23.99
N TRP A 992 -12.90 16.45 23.54
CA TRP A 992 -12.33 16.51 22.18
C TRP A 992 -11.76 15.23 21.55
N HIS A 993 -11.21 14.28 22.31
CA HIS A 993 -10.35 13.20 21.78
C HIS A 993 -11.03 11.81 21.70
N ASP A 994 -12.27 11.75 21.20
CA ASP A 994 -13.14 10.58 21.36
C ASP A 994 -13.21 10.12 22.83
N CYS A 995 -13.27 11.10 23.73
CA CYS A 995 -13.08 10.88 25.16
C CYS A 995 -14.29 11.28 26.00
N LEU A 996 -14.50 10.53 27.08
CA LEU A 996 -15.56 10.76 28.05
C LEU A 996 -14.94 10.85 29.45
N HIS A 997 -15.52 11.72 30.28
CA HIS A 997 -15.05 12.02 31.64
C HIS A 997 -16.21 11.85 32.62
N ASN A 998 -15.92 11.25 33.77
CA ASN A 998 -16.90 10.98 34.82
C ASN A 998 -16.45 11.47 36.23
N ASN A 999 -15.46 12.38 36.28
CA ASN A 999 -14.94 13.13 37.45
C ASN A 999 -15.43 12.71 38.86
N PRO A 1000 -14.96 11.58 39.42
CA PRO A 1000 -15.32 11.13 40.76
C PRO A 1000 -14.76 12.06 41.85
N GLN A 1001 -15.40 12.05 43.02
CA GLN A 1001 -14.89 12.73 44.21
C GLN A 1001 -14.10 11.75 45.11
N TRP A 1002 -13.26 12.30 45.97
CA TRP A 1002 -12.57 11.53 47.00
C TRP A 1002 -13.52 11.18 48.14
N THR A 1003 -13.77 9.89 48.36
CA THR A 1003 -14.74 9.39 49.34
C THR A 1003 -14.10 8.52 50.44
N PRO A 1004 -14.68 8.48 51.65
CA PRO A 1004 -15.72 9.39 52.13
C PRO A 1004 -15.11 10.77 52.46
N ALA A 1005 -15.85 11.85 52.17
CA ALA A 1005 -15.34 13.22 52.25
C ALA A 1005 -14.94 13.67 53.67
N ASN A 1006 -15.44 12.99 54.71
CA ASN A 1006 -15.13 13.26 56.12
C ASN A 1006 -13.95 12.44 56.67
N ALA A 1007 -13.38 11.51 55.89
CA ALA A 1007 -12.20 10.77 56.32
C ALA A 1007 -10.91 11.63 56.22
N PRO A 1008 -9.87 11.34 57.01
CA PRO A 1008 -8.54 11.90 56.81
C PRO A 1008 -8.02 11.67 55.38
N PRO A 1009 -7.23 12.58 54.78
CA PRO A 1009 -6.77 12.50 53.39
C PRO A 1009 -6.23 11.13 52.95
N LEU A 1010 -5.33 10.52 53.74
CA LEU A 1010 -4.74 9.21 53.44
C LEU A 1010 -5.75 8.03 53.51
N LYS A 1011 -6.88 8.22 54.19
CA LYS A 1011 -7.97 7.24 54.29
C LYS A 1011 -9.03 7.39 53.19
N ARG A 1012 -9.00 8.49 52.42
CA ARG A 1012 -9.91 8.67 51.28
C ARG A 1012 -9.50 7.82 50.09
N ARG A 1013 -10.46 7.47 49.25
CA ARG A 1013 -10.28 6.71 48.02
C ARG A 1013 -10.93 7.45 46.86
N TRP A 1014 -10.30 7.36 45.71
CA TRP A 1014 -10.88 7.79 44.44
C TRP A 1014 -11.07 6.54 43.59
N ARG A 1015 -12.28 6.34 43.05
CA ARG A 1015 -12.66 5.06 42.44
C ARG A 1015 -13.54 5.27 41.22
N LEU A 1016 -13.25 4.53 40.15
CA LEU A 1016 -14.14 4.40 38.99
C LEU A 1016 -14.00 3.03 38.33
N LYS A 1017 -14.97 2.67 37.49
CA LYS A 1017 -14.89 1.49 36.62
C LYS A 1017 -15.19 1.83 35.16
N VAL A 1018 -14.49 1.14 34.26
CA VAL A 1018 -14.76 1.06 32.81
C VAL A 1018 -15.47 -0.26 32.53
N TYR A 1019 -16.53 -0.24 31.74
CA TYR A 1019 -17.26 -1.42 31.27
C TYR A 1019 -17.18 -1.53 29.75
N ALA A 1020 -17.11 -2.75 29.22
CA ALA A 1020 -17.32 -3.05 27.80
C ALA A 1020 -18.12 -4.35 27.68
N MET A 1021 -19.28 -4.32 27.02
CA MET A 1021 -20.25 -5.43 27.03
C MET A 1021 -21.22 -5.34 25.84
N PRO A 1022 -22.05 -6.37 25.58
CA PRO A 1022 -23.17 -6.24 24.64
C PRO A 1022 -24.02 -5.00 24.96
N ASN A 1023 -24.66 -4.40 23.94
CA ASN A 1023 -25.44 -3.18 24.07
C ASN A 1023 -26.76 -3.42 24.85
N ASP A 1024 -26.63 -3.63 26.16
CA ASP A 1024 -27.71 -3.86 27.11
C ASP A 1024 -27.56 -2.88 28.30
N PRO A 1025 -28.30 -1.75 28.27
CA PRO A 1025 -28.23 -0.76 29.34
C PRO A 1025 -28.75 -1.28 30.69
N ASN A 1026 -29.59 -2.32 30.72
CA ASN A 1026 -30.09 -2.89 31.99
C ASN A 1026 -29.01 -3.72 32.65
N ALA A 1027 -28.34 -4.56 31.87
CA ALA A 1027 -27.19 -5.32 32.35
C ALA A 1027 -26.07 -4.39 32.84
N LEU A 1028 -25.85 -3.26 32.16
CA LEU A 1028 -24.93 -2.21 32.61
C LEU A 1028 -25.35 -1.64 33.97
N LEU A 1029 -26.59 -1.19 34.13
CA LEU A 1029 -27.08 -0.62 35.40
C LEU A 1029 -27.05 -1.65 36.55
N LYS A 1030 -27.34 -2.93 36.27
CA LYS A 1030 -27.24 -4.02 37.27
C LYS A 1030 -25.80 -4.19 37.77
N GLN A 1031 -24.81 -4.14 36.86
CA GLN A 1031 -23.39 -4.19 37.23
C GLN A 1031 -22.97 -2.93 38.00
N VAL A 1032 -23.40 -1.75 37.56
CA VAL A 1032 -23.13 -0.48 38.25
C VAL A 1032 -23.68 -0.51 39.68
N ARG A 1033 -24.93 -0.94 39.89
CA ARG A 1033 -25.54 -1.09 41.23
C ARG A 1033 -24.74 -2.01 42.13
N ARG A 1034 -24.24 -3.13 41.58
CA ARG A 1034 -23.43 -4.09 42.34
C ARG A 1034 -22.10 -3.48 42.78
N HIS A 1035 -21.45 -2.70 41.91
CA HIS A 1035 -20.14 -2.11 42.20
C HIS A 1035 -20.22 -0.80 43.00
N PHE A 1036 -21.32 -0.08 42.83
CA PHE A 1036 -21.59 1.27 43.32
C PHE A 1036 -23.06 1.36 43.78
N PRO A 1037 -23.41 0.82 44.97
CA PRO A 1037 -24.79 0.73 45.43
C PRO A 1037 -25.53 2.07 45.45
N ASP A 1038 -24.81 3.15 45.76
CA ASP A 1038 -25.37 4.49 45.88
C ASP A 1038 -25.50 5.24 44.52
N ALA A 1039 -24.87 4.74 43.45
CA ALA A 1039 -24.88 5.39 42.14
C ALA A 1039 -26.28 5.47 41.49
N LEU A 1040 -27.20 4.58 41.88
CA LEU A 1040 -28.56 4.54 41.33
C LEU A 1040 -29.61 5.22 42.21
N ARG A 1041 -29.20 5.90 43.30
CA ARG A 1041 -30.12 6.50 44.28
C ARG A 1041 -31.14 7.47 43.69
N TYR A 1042 -30.79 8.15 42.60
CA TYR A 1042 -31.61 9.17 41.95
C TYR A 1042 -32.21 8.72 40.60
N LEU A 1043 -32.11 7.43 40.27
CA LEU A 1043 -32.75 6.87 39.08
C LEU A 1043 -34.27 6.77 39.30
N CYS A 1044 -35.07 7.39 38.43
CA CYS A 1044 -36.53 7.45 38.58
C CYS A 1044 -37.17 6.05 38.36
N SER A 1045 -38.01 5.61 39.31
CA SER A 1045 -38.56 4.25 39.42
C SER A 1045 -39.60 3.86 38.36
N GLU A 1046 -40.08 4.79 37.54
CA GLU A 1046 -41.15 4.53 36.55
C GLU A 1046 -40.67 3.96 35.20
N HIS A 1047 -39.37 3.74 35.02
CA HIS A 1047 -38.83 3.27 33.75
C HIS A 1047 -38.99 1.75 33.57
N ALA A 1048 -39.49 1.32 32.41
CA ALA A 1048 -39.71 -0.08 32.03
C ALA A 1048 -38.48 -1.01 32.17
N TYR A 1049 -37.30 -0.43 32.37
CA TYR A 1049 -36.00 -1.08 32.47
C TYR A 1049 -35.71 -1.79 33.81
N LEU A 1050 -36.58 -1.66 34.82
CA LEU A 1050 -36.45 -2.33 36.14
C LEU A 1050 -37.69 -3.17 36.54
N LYS A 1051 -38.64 -3.41 35.63
CA LYS A 1051 -39.87 -4.19 35.94
C LYS A 1051 -39.70 -5.73 35.95
N MET A 1052 -38.49 -6.25 36.01
CA MET A 1052 -38.25 -7.66 36.32
C MET A 1052 -37.34 -7.77 37.54
N GLU A 1053 -37.89 -8.34 38.60
CA GLU A 1053 -37.33 -8.50 39.95
C GLU A 1053 -37.43 -7.26 40.86
N MET A 1054 -38.68 -6.88 41.13
CA MET A 1054 -39.09 -6.51 42.49
C MET A 1054 -39.90 -7.67 43.07
#